data_AF-A0A1Q4ZXY1-F1
#
_entry.id   AF-A0A1Q4ZXY1-F1
#
_cell.length_a   1.000
_cell.length_b   1.000
_cell.length_c   1.000
_cell.angle_alpha   90.00
_cell.angle_beta   90.00
_cell.angle_gamma   90.00
#
_symmetry.space_group_name_H-M   'P 1'
#
loop_
_entity.id
_entity.type
_entity.pdbx_description
1 polymer ?
#
loop_
_entity_poly.entity_id
_entity_poly.type
_entity_poly.pdbx_seq_one_letter_code
_entity_poly.pdbx_strand_id
1 'polypeptide(L)'
;MAEVQNEDPNSEANVNKLKGFDSESSDAWATLVTHITGYPVPDRKTIFEKLTSTSGGPLFRMDIRERDLKSVVSESGFLVNEGQDYDIFFLNKNKKSSLMQARIVFEGRVKSDNDIHFAGTDADDVDDASVREGNEFKDYNKQEMSTIPLARYMNGPRAALIALRDGGTDGVKFADLPVDDANAVELNSFLATGESFDRAAQFFKDKAVVLKDWETRFSREDASWKGEAADVFRDLLKKVHDNYEGYLETFGASSNADDASGTGGTVYSRALNTGSQSLKDAASSLLDAWLAWAKTDYYDPLRVLRFVLDDLARWVNEHNISQSDIEATTHTGYQGAGYTTVRHSPKTGFLQEHPEYGDLSDIANWKKVGEKAVELWNQGVDQELVRPAIAETSKLNNRFLDLTKDFTENVPKPRTTSTAGEDYAEDKLNDPGGNGGPDIDEWFDKLNDNNNDFLNDLNNNNNDILDDLNDKNNDILDDLNNKNNDILDDLNNNNKDILDDLGNNTKTVLDDLGNINNQALDDLNNLGNANNDFLNDLGNANNDALNNLGGLGNLNSPLGDGGPLNADGGPLGGNGQLPPPVIPPLTQSLGNLGGNNPRDGARNNPTEEFTRSLGNLLGNGGGLNTPTGGNTRLRDGGGITTDFPNGSRSSFD
;
A
#
# COMPACT_ATOMS: atom_id res chain seq x y z
N MET A 1 38.21 39.21 -5.13
CA MET A 1 36.81 39.11 -4.65
C MET A 1 36.75 37.90 -3.75
N ALA A 2 35.88 37.86 -2.74
CA ALA A 2 35.60 36.60 -2.06
C ALA A 2 34.88 35.70 -3.07
N GLU A 3 35.43 34.54 -3.37
CA GLU A 3 34.77 33.52 -4.21
C GLU A 3 33.79 32.73 -3.33
N VAL A 4 32.71 32.20 -3.93
CA VAL A 4 31.83 31.24 -3.26
C VAL A 4 32.52 29.89 -3.31
N GLN A 5 32.91 29.35 -2.17
CA GLN A 5 33.64 28.09 -2.09
C GLN A 5 32.71 26.89 -2.29
N ASN A 6 33.20 25.89 -3.03
CA ASN A 6 32.44 24.69 -3.38
C ASN A 6 31.07 24.99 -4.03
N GLU A 7 30.98 26.10 -4.75
CA GLU A 7 29.80 26.46 -5.52
C GLU A 7 29.47 25.37 -6.54
N ASP A 8 28.19 25.07 -6.73
CA ASP A 8 27.77 24.24 -7.86
C ASP A 8 27.86 25.05 -9.17
N PRO A 9 28.63 24.61 -10.17
CA PRO A 9 28.79 25.36 -11.41
C PRO A 9 27.48 25.55 -12.17
N ASN A 10 26.45 24.74 -11.87
CA ASN A 10 25.14 24.84 -12.51
C ASN A 10 24.13 25.68 -11.73
N SER A 11 24.48 26.22 -10.56
CA SER A 11 23.54 26.97 -9.70
C SER A 11 22.85 28.12 -10.41
N GLU A 12 23.60 28.99 -11.10
CA GLU A 12 23.02 30.09 -11.87
C GLU A 12 22.05 29.59 -12.96
N ALA A 13 22.48 28.56 -13.71
CA ALA A 13 21.66 28.00 -14.77
C ALA A 13 20.38 27.38 -14.20
N ASN A 14 20.46 26.63 -13.11
CA ASN A 14 19.32 25.93 -12.52
C ASN A 14 18.33 26.89 -11.82
N VAL A 15 18.82 27.96 -11.17
CA VAL A 15 17.93 29.01 -10.61
C VAL A 15 17.22 29.77 -11.73
N ASN A 16 17.89 29.99 -12.86
CA ASN A 16 17.34 30.78 -13.97
C ASN A 16 16.50 29.94 -14.96
N LYS A 17 16.75 28.63 -15.09
CA LYS A 17 16.11 27.76 -16.09
C LYS A 17 14.59 27.74 -15.99
N LEU A 18 14.06 27.81 -14.76
CA LEU A 18 12.61 27.80 -14.49
C LEU A 18 12.02 29.20 -14.32
N LYS A 19 12.83 30.28 -14.40
CA LYS A 19 12.31 31.66 -14.32
C LYS A 19 11.39 31.93 -15.51
N GLY A 20 10.12 32.17 -15.21
CA GLY A 20 9.09 32.48 -16.21
C GLY A 20 8.21 31.29 -16.61
N PHE A 21 8.36 30.12 -15.98
CA PHE A 21 7.34 29.07 -16.05
C PHE A 21 6.19 29.43 -15.11
N ASP A 22 4.99 29.58 -15.67
CA ASP A 22 3.77 29.74 -14.88
C ASP A 22 3.52 28.47 -14.07
N SER A 23 3.21 28.63 -12.79
CA SER A 23 2.82 27.51 -11.93
C SER A 23 1.48 26.94 -12.38
N GLU A 24 1.37 25.62 -12.37
CA GLU A 24 0.11 24.97 -12.70
C GLU A 24 -0.87 25.12 -11.53
N SER A 25 -2.13 25.47 -11.83
CA SER A 25 -3.14 25.75 -10.80
C SER A 25 -3.61 24.50 -10.05
N SER A 26 -3.39 23.31 -10.63
CA SER A 26 -3.77 22.01 -10.08
C SER A 26 -2.67 20.98 -10.34
N ASP A 27 -2.55 20.02 -9.42
CA ASP A 27 -1.61 18.91 -9.53
C ASP A 27 -2.25 17.77 -10.35
N ALA A 28 -2.20 17.89 -11.67
CA ALA A 28 -2.73 16.87 -12.59
C ALA A 28 -1.98 15.53 -12.47
N TRP A 29 -0.70 15.54 -12.06
CA TRP A 29 0.06 14.33 -11.78
C TRP A 29 -0.55 13.56 -10.61
N ALA A 30 -0.71 14.21 -9.45
CA ALA A 30 -1.34 13.62 -8.28
C ALA A 30 -2.76 13.13 -8.59
N THR A 31 -3.52 13.92 -9.36
CA THR A 31 -4.91 13.61 -9.74
C THR A 31 -4.99 12.36 -10.61
N LEU A 32 -4.20 12.31 -11.69
CA LEU A 32 -4.19 11.18 -12.63
C LEU A 32 -3.68 9.91 -11.96
N VAL A 33 -2.56 9.96 -11.24
CA VAL A 33 -2.00 8.80 -10.54
C VAL A 33 -3.00 8.24 -9.55
N THR A 34 -3.60 9.09 -8.70
CA THR A 34 -4.64 8.66 -7.75
C THR A 34 -5.80 7.99 -8.49
N HIS A 35 -6.23 8.56 -9.62
CA HIS A 35 -7.36 8.04 -10.38
C HIS A 35 -7.11 6.66 -11.00
N ILE A 36 -5.92 6.42 -11.57
CA ILE A 36 -5.63 5.18 -12.29
C ILE A 36 -5.00 4.09 -11.42
N THR A 37 -4.50 4.43 -10.23
CA THR A 37 -3.83 3.48 -9.32
C THR A 37 -4.55 3.29 -7.97
N GLY A 38 -5.39 4.23 -7.56
CA GLY A 38 -5.96 4.28 -6.21
C GLY A 38 -5.01 4.79 -5.13
N TYR A 39 -3.75 5.06 -5.43
CA TYR A 39 -2.78 5.55 -4.44
C TYR A 39 -3.07 7.00 -4.03
N PRO A 40 -3.27 7.30 -2.73
CA PRO A 40 -3.63 8.63 -2.27
C PRO A 40 -2.41 9.56 -2.25
N VAL A 41 -2.08 10.17 -3.39
CA VAL A 41 -0.92 11.07 -3.51
C VAL A 41 -1.08 12.28 -2.56
N PRO A 42 -0.12 12.56 -1.66
CA PRO A 42 -0.22 13.69 -0.72
C PRO A 42 -0.36 15.05 -1.41
N ASP A 43 -1.04 16.01 -0.77
CA ASP A 43 -1.14 17.37 -1.30
C ASP A 43 0.21 18.08 -1.24
N ARG A 44 0.74 18.41 -2.41
CA ARG A 44 2.01 19.12 -2.63
C ARG A 44 2.13 20.43 -1.86
N LYS A 45 1.01 21.08 -1.49
CA LYS A 45 1.02 22.30 -0.66
C LYS A 45 1.44 22.05 0.79
N THR A 46 1.29 20.82 1.27
CA THR A 46 1.44 20.45 2.69
C THR A 46 2.70 19.62 2.98
N ILE A 47 3.34 19.04 1.95
CA ILE A 47 4.44 18.08 2.12
C ILE A 47 5.69 18.66 2.81
N PHE A 48 5.87 19.99 2.79
CA PHE A 48 6.99 20.67 3.45
C PHE A 48 6.66 21.21 4.86
N GLU A 49 5.40 21.13 5.31
CA GLU A 49 5.00 21.69 6.62
C GLU A 49 5.79 21.05 7.78
N LYS A 50 5.96 19.73 7.73
CA LYS A 50 6.77 18.98 8.71
C LYS A 50 8.27 19.01 8.42
N LEU A 51 8.70 19.76 7.41
CA LEU A 51 10.10 19.99 7.04
C LEU A 51 10.44 21.48 7.06
N THR A 52 9.80 22.23 7.98
CA THR A 52 9.99 23.68 8.15
C THR A 52 10.49 24.00 9.55
N SER A 53 11.69 24.60 9.66
CA SER A 53 12.26 25.02 10.95
C SER A 53 11.71 26.37 11.39
N THR A 54 11.52 26.53 12.70
CA THR A 54 11.19 27.81 13.34
C THR A 54 12.33 28.84 13.29
N SER A 55 13.58 28.39 13.09
CA SER A 55 14.79 29.23 13.10
C SER A 55 15.39 29.43 11.70
N GLY A 56 14.57 29.31 10.65
CA GLY A 56 14.98 29.48 9.26
C GLY A 56 13.73 29.48 8.39
N GLY A 57 13.40 28.31 7.83
CA GLY A 57 12.20 28.13 7.04
C GLY A 57 12.07 26.69 6.55
N PRO A 58 11.40 26.48 5.40
CA PRO A 58 11.39 25.19 4.74
C PRO A 58 12.83 24.72 4.48
N LEU A 59 13.08 23.42 4.63
CA LEU A 59 14.32 22.72 4.24
C LEU A 59 15.58 23.02 5.05
N PHE A 60 15.61 24.07 5.87
CA PHE A 60 16.78 24.38 6.69
C PHE A 60 16.46 25.12 7.98
N ARG A 61 17.39 25.02 8.92
CA ARG A 61 17.50 25.90 10.08
C ARG A 61 18.76 26.73 10.00
N MET A 62 18.79 27.85 10.70
CA MET A 62 19.97 28.69 10.72
C MET A 62 20.15 29.48 12.01
N ASP A 63 21.30 30.12 12.12
CA ASP A 63 21.54 31.21 13.06
C ASP A 63 22.54 32.21 12.49
N ILE A 64 22.54 33.42 13.04
CA ILE A 64 23.47 34.48 12.65
C ILE A 64 24.44 34.74 13.80
N ARG A 65 25.74 34.63 13.54
CA ARG A 65 26.80 34.93 14.49
C ARG A 65 27.57 36.18 14.10
N GLU A 66 27.99 36.94 15.10
CA GLU A 66 28.95 38.01 14.93
C GLU A 66 30.37 37.46 15.05
N ARG A 67 31.23 37.82 14.09
CA ARG A 67 32.63 37.44 14.00
C ARG A 67 33.51 38.68 13.96
N ASP A 68 34.74 38.55 14.48
CA ASP A 68 35.73 39.61 14.37
C ASP A 68 36.07 39.83 12.89
N LEU A 69 35.99 41.07 12.42
CA LEU A 69 36.33 41.41 11.05
C LEU A 69 37.78 41.05 10.72
N LYS A 70 38.70 40.96 11.68
CA LYS A 70 40.08 40.44 11.47
C LYS A 70 40.12 39.03 10.88
N SER A 71 39.03 38.27 10.99
CA SER A 71 38.84 36.95 10.39
C SER A 71 38.57 37.00 8.87
N VAL A 72 38.97 38.08 8.15
CA VAL A 72 38.64 38.39 6.74
C VAL A 72 38.88 37.23 5.75
N VAL A 73 39.59 36.17 6.14
CA VAL A 73 39.74 34.94 5.34
C VAL A 73 38.57 33.97 5.55
N SER A 74 37.34 34.49 5.65
CA SER A 74 36.14 33.65 5.83
C SER A 74 35.40 33.55 4.51
N GLU A 75 35.31 32.34 3.98
CA GLU A 75 34.75 32.08 2.66
C GLU A 75 33.30 31.61 2.82
N SER A 76 32.38 32.27 2.11
CA SER A 76 30.99 31.79 1.99
C SER A 76 30.98 30.58 1.07
N GLY A 77 30.12 29.59 1.33
CA GLY A 77 30.02 28.41 0.47
C GLY A 77 29.48 27.16 1.13
N PHE A 78 29.42 26.10 0.33
CA PHE A 78 28.92 24.78 0.71
C PHE A 78 29.98 23.96 1.44
N LEU A 79 29.63 23.38 2.59
CA LEU A 79 30.51 22.52 3.41
C LEU A 79 31.90 23.12 3.70
N VAL A 80 31.99 24.44 3.87
CA VAL A 80 33.26 25.15 4.12
C VAL A 80 33.74 24.98 5.57
N ASN A 81 32.82 24.79 6.52
CA ASN A 81 33.14 24.69 7.94
C ASN A 81 32.39 23.52 8.59
N GLU A 82 33.05 22.83 9.52
CA GLU A 82 32.44 21.74 10.26
C GLU A 82 31.23 22.19 11.10
N GLY A 83 30.16 21.39 11.07
CA GLY A 83 28.97 21.57 11.90
C GLY A 83 27.82 22.32 11.23
N GLN A 84 28.02 22.87 10.02
CA GLN A 84 26.99 23.44 9.18
C GLN A 84 27.15 22.99 7.73
N ASP A 85 26.08 23.11 6.96
CA ASP A 85 26.05 22.65 5.57
C ASP A 85 26.35 23.79 4.59
N TYR A 86 26.04 25.03 4.99
CA TYR A 86 26.32 26.22 4.20
C TYR A 86 26.64 27.42 5.12
N ASP A 87 27.59 28.26 4.70
CA ASP A 87 27.90 29.53 5.36
C ASP A 87 27.79 30.71 4.40
N ILE A 88 27.15 31.80 4.85
CA ILE A 88 27.15 33.08 4.14
C ILE A 88 27.68 34.17 5.07
N PHE A 89 28.80 34.76 4.70
CA PHE A 89 29.40 35.89 5.40
C PHE A 89 28.96 37.21 4.76
N PHE A 90 28.52 38.16 5.58
CA PHE A 90 28.08 39.48 5.13
C PHE A 90 28.44 40.57 6.13
N LEU A 91 28.58 41.81 5.65
CA LEU A 91 28.80 43.00 6.45
C LEU A 91 27.48 43.65 6.84
N ASN A 92 27.44 44.19 8.06
CA ASN A 92 26.29 44.92 8.58
C ASN A 92 26.61 46.41 8.66
N LYS A 93 25.76 47.26 8.06
CA LYS A 93 25.94 48.73 7.99
C LYS A 93 26.08 49.40 9.36
N ASN A 94 25.47 48.81 10.40
CA ASN A 94 25.48 49.31 11.76
C ASN A 94 26.65 48.77 12.61
N LYS A 95 27.39 47.75 12.13
CA LYS A 95 28.48 47.10 12.87
C LYS A 95 29.81 47.23 12.14
N LYS A 96 30.53 48.33 12.37
CA LYS A 96 31.73 48.70 11.60
C LYS A 96 32.96 47.81 11.80
N SER A 97 33.01 46.97 12.84
CA SER A 97 34.20 46.15 13.17
C SER A 97 33.88 44.65 13.17
N SER A 98 32.74 44.26 12.60
CA SER A 98 32.22 42.91 12.72
C SER A 98 31.79 42.37 11.36
N LEU A 99 32.01 41.08 11.18
CA LEU A 99 31.51 40.28 10.07
C LEU A 99 30.35 39.43 10.60
N MET A 100 29.24 39.37 9.87
CA MET A 100 28.11 38.51 10.21
C MET A 100 28.28 37.18 9.47
N GLN A 101 27.99 36.07 10.14
CA GLN A 101 28.00 34.72 9.58
C GLN A 101 26.60 34.12 9.73
N ALA A 102 25.89 33.94 8.63
CA ALA A 102 24.70 33.09 8.57
C ALA A 102 25.15 31.63 8.43
N ARG A 103 24.85 30.82 9.45
CA ARG A 103 25.19 29.38 9.50
C ARG A 103 23.94 28.59 9.21
N ILE A 104 23.98 27.78 8.16
CA ILE A 104 22.79 27.12 7.61
C ILE A 104 22.97 25.61 7.69
N VAL A 105 21.93 24.94 8.15
CA VAL A 105 21.91 23.49 8.33
C VAL A 105 20.66 22.93 7.66
N PHE A 106 20.85 22.07 6.67
CA PHE A 106 19.80 21.42 5.88
C PHE A 106 19.05 20.40 6.72
N GLU A 107 17.73 20.51 6.74
CA GLU A 107 16.83 19.60 7.44
C GLU A 107 16.39 18.46 6.52
N GLY A 108 16.35 17.23 7.04
CA GLY A 108 15.98 16.05 6.25
C GLY A 108 17.11 15.47 5.39
N ARG A 109 18.35 15.94 5.55
CA ARG A 109 19.51 15.35 4.87
C ARG A 109 19.84 13.96 5.39
N VAL A 110 20.33 13.09 4.50
CA VAL A 110 20.95 11.82 4.89
C VAL A 110 22.44 12.07 5.11
N LYS A 111 22.91 11.86 6.33
CA LYS A 111 24.32 12.08 6.69
C LYS A 111 25.09 10.76 6.63
N SER A 112 26.02 10.65 5.69
CA SER A 112 27.12 9.69 5.72
C SER A 112 28.39 10.53 5.85
N ASP A 113 29.08 10.45 6.99
CA ASP A 113 30.24 11.29 7.31
C ASP A 113 29.97 12.81 7.22
N ASN A 114 30.89 13.60 6.66
CA ASN A 114 30.74 15.06 6.45
C ASN A 114 30.12 15.42 5.09
N ASP A 115 29.70 14.44 4.29
CA ASP A 115 29.14 14.65 2.95
C ASP A 115 27.61 14.67 2.95
N ILE A 116 27.03 15.43 2.02
CA ILE A 116 25.58 15.49 1.79
C ILE A 116 25.25 14.74 0.52
N HIS A 117 24.46 13.67 0.66
CA HIS A 117 23.97 12.90 -0.47
C HIS A 117 22.59 13.37 -0.89
N PHE A 118 22.56 14.20 -1.93
CA PHE A 118 21.33 14.58 -2.60
C PHE A 118 20.66 13.35 -3.23
N ALA A 119 19.34 13.26 -3.12
CA ALA A 119 18.55 12.24 -3.78
C ALA A 119 18.60 12.42 -5.31
N GLY A 120 18.43 11.31 -6.02
CA GLY A 120 18.48 11.22 -7.48
C GLY A 120 18.73 9.79 -7.89
N THR A 121 18.71 9.54 -9.20
CA THR A 121 19.03 8.22 -9.76
C THR A 121 19.84 8.35 -11.03
N ASP A 122 20.78 7.43 -11.21
CA ASP A 122 21.49 7.21 -12.49
C ASP A 122 20.94 5.97 -13.22
N ALA A 123 19.91 5.31 -12.68
CA ALA A 123 19.33 4.10 -13.25
C ALA A 123 18.67 4.39 -14.61
N ASP A 124 18.83 3.48 -15.58
CA ASP A 124 18.17 3.57 -16.88
C ASP A 124 16.79 2.91 -16.90
N ASP A 125 16.52 2.05 -15.92
CA ASP A 125 15.21 1.46 -15.68
C ASP A 125 14.58 2.05 -14.42
N VAL A 126 13.27 2.25 -14.46
CA VAL A 126 12.51 2.72 -13.31
C VAL A 126 12.54 1.70 -12.19
N ASP A 127 12.56 0.40 -12.48
CA ASP A 127 12.51 -0.68 -11.49
C ASP A 127 13.80 -0.75 -10.64
N ASP A 128 14.94 -0.38 -11.24
CA ASP A 128 16.26 -0.37 -10.59
C ASP A 128 16.52 0.90 -9.75
N ALA A 129 15.66 1.93 -9.87
CA ALA A 129 15.85 3.18 -9.16
C ALA A 129 15.62 3.01 -7.64
N SER A 130 16.69 3.20 -6.86
CA SER A 130 16.61 3.21 -5.40
C SER A 130 15.99 4.51 -4.90
N VAL A 131 14.88 4.40 -4.17
CA VAL A 131 14.15 5.53 -3.60
C VAL A 131 14.14 5.51 -2.08
N ARG A 132 13.96 6.67 -1.46
CA ARG A 132 13.90 6.82 0.00
C ARG A 132 12.45 6.93 0.45
N GLU A 133 12.09 6.23 1.52
CA GLU A 133 10.76 6.29 2.16
C GLU A 133 10.59 7.49 3.11
N GLY A 134 11.68 8.17 3.42
CA GLY A 134 11.72 9.24 4.41
C GLY A 134 11.76 8.69 5.84
N ASN A 135 11.88 9.59 6.81
CA ASN A 135 12.01 9.27 8.22
C ASN A 135 11.49 10.42 9.09
N GLU A 136 11.14 10.08 10.32
CA GLU A 136 10.91 11.05 11.38
C GLU A 136 12.22 11.33 12.12
N PHE A 137 12.41 12.57 12.58
CA PHE A 137 13.60 12.97 13.32
C PHE A 137 13.31 14.20 14.17
N LYS A 138 14.27 14.54 15.05
CA LYS A 138 14.27 15.78 15.82
C LYS A 138 15.42 16.65 15.35
N ASP A 139 15.14 17.93 15.08
CA ASP A 139 16.19 18.89 14.77
C ASP A 139 17.04 19.21 16.02
N TYR A 140 18.06 20.06 15.87
CA TYR A 140 18.91 20.48 16.99
C TYR A 140 18.12 21.17 18.11
N ASN A 141 17.01 21.83 17.77
CA ASN A 141 16.12 22.52 18.71
C ASN A 141 15.06 21.59 19.32
N LYS A 142 15.15 20.27 19.06
CA LYS A 142 14.19 19.24 19.48
C LYS A 142 12.80 19.38 18.86
N GLN A 143 12.67 20.14 17.77
CA GLN A 143 11.46 20.21 16.96
C GLN A 143 11.28 18.88 16.23
N GLU A 144 10.07 18.33 16.27
CA GLU A 144 9.71 17.13 15.52
C GLU A 144 9.55 17.45 14.04
N MET A 145 10.24 16.68 13.21
CA MET A 145 10.37 16.89 11.77
C MET A 145 10.16 15.56 11.03
N SER A 146 9.74 15.62 9.77
CA SER A 146 9.50 14.43 8.96
C SER A 146 9.74 14.69 7.48
N THR A 147 10.46 13.77 6.83
CA THR A 147 10.60 13.70 5.36
C THR A 147 9.59 12.74 4.72
N ILE A 148 8.77 12.04 5.52
CA ILE A 148 7.82 11.03 5.04
C ILE A 148 6.76 11.62 4.07
N PRO A 149 6.10 12.76 4.36
CA PRO A 149 5.10 13.32 3.43
C PRO A 149 5.70 13.66 2.06
N LEU A 150 6.90 14.23 2.06
CA LEU A 150 7.65 14.52 0.84
C LEU A 150 8.00 13.24 0.09
N ALA A 151 8.56 12.23 0.76
CA ALA A 151 8.91 10.95 0.14
C ALA A 151 7.68 10.25 -0.47
N ARG A 152 6.53 10.26 0.24
CA ARG A 152 5.26 9.69 -0.24
C ARG A 152 4.74 10.37 -1.51
N TYR A 153 4.95 11.67 -1.66
CA TYR A 153 4.65 12.39 -2.90
C TYR A 153 5.64 12.05 -4.01
N MET A 154 6.94 12.09 -3.70
CA MET A 154 8.00 11.89 -4.69
C MET A 154 8.01 10.46 -5.26
N ASN A 155 7.77 9.45 -4.42
CA ASN A 155 8.12 8.05 -4.74
C ASN A 155 6.96 7.06 -4.60
N GLY A 156 5.90 7.43 -3.86
CA GLY A 156 4.67 6.63 -3.79
C GLY A 156 3.99 6.42 -5.15
N PRO A 157 3.82 7.46 -5.98
CA PRO A 157 3.36 7.32 -7.36
C PRO A 157 4.13 6.27 -8.16
N ARG A 158 5.47 6.25 -8.07
CA ARG A 158 6.29 5.25 -8.76
C ARG A 158 5.90 3.83 -8.35
N ALA A 159 5.81 3.56 -7.04
CA ALA A 159 5.46 2.23 -6.55
C ALA A 159 4.07 1.77 -7.06
N ALA A 160 3.09 2.66 -7.02
CA ALA A 160 1.73 2.39 -7.49
C ALA A 160 1.66 2.19 -9.02
N LEU A 161 2.40 2.98 -9.79
CA LEU A 161 2.44 2.87 -11.25
C LEU A 161 3.18 1.61 -11.73
N ILE A 162 4.26 1.19 -11.06
CA ILE A 162 4.93 -0.10 -11.30
C ILE A 162 3.93 -1.24 -11.13
N ALA A 163 3.22 -1.25 -10.00
CA ALA A 163 2.23 -2.29 -9.72
C ALA A 163 1.09 -2.29 -10.76
N LEU A 164 0.56 -1.12 -11.13
CA LEU A 164 -0.46 -1.01 -12.18
C LEU A 164 0.04 -1.55 -13.54
N ARG A 165 1.26 -1.18 -13.96
CA ARG A 165 1.90 -1.71 -15.18
C ARG A 165 1.96 -3.24 -15.14
N ASP A 166 2.26 -3.80 -13.97
CA ASP A 166 2.49 -5.22 -13.78
C ASP A 166 1.20 -6.03 -13.58
N GLY A 167 0.07 -5.38 -13.29
CA GLY A 167 -1.26 -6.02 -13.34
C GLY A 167 -2.30 -5.49 -12.37
N GLY A 168 -1.89 -4.76 -11.33
CA GLY A 168 -2.83 -4.21 -10.35
C GLY A 168 -2.18 -3.61 -9.12
N THR A 169 -2.96 -2.89 -8.32
CA THR A 169 -2.46 -2.11 -7.18
C THR A 169 -2.91 -2.64 -5.82
N ASP A 170 -3.46 -3.85 -5.79
CA ASP A 170 -3.82 -4.56 -4.55
C ASP A 170 -2.59 -4.76 -3.65
N GLY A 171 -2.75 -4.47 -2.35
CA GLY A 171 -1.70 -4.61 -1.36
C GLY A 171 -0.51 -3.64 -1.50
N VAL A 172 -0.55 -2.70 -2.46
CA VAL A 172 0.53 -1.73 -2.67
C VAL A 172 0.54 -0.71 -1.55
N LYS A 173 1.74 -0.42 -1.03
CA LYS A 173 1.97 0.67 -0.09
C LYS A 173 3.35 1.29 -0.28
N PHE A 174 3.49 2.54 0.11
CA PHE A 174 4.79 3.23 0.14
C PHE A 174 4.94 4.03 1.43
N ALA A 175 6.04 3.84 2.16
CA ALA A 175 6.29 4.50 3.44
C ALA A 175 5.07 4.46 4.37
N ASP A 176 4.49 3.26 4.55
CA ASP A 176 3.26 2.98 5.32
C ASP A 176 1.97 3.70 4.87
N LEU A 177 1.93 4.27 3.67
CA LEU A 177 0.70 4.75 3.05
C LEU A 177 0.20 3.71 2.02
N PRO A 178 -0.91 3.00 2.30
CA PRO A 178 -1.44 1.99 1.38
C PRO A 178 -2.33 2.60 0.29
N VAL A 179 -2.46 1.87 -0.81
CA VAL A 179 -3.64 1.93 -1.68
C VAL A 179 -4.78 1.30 -0.89
N ASP A 180 -5.92 1.99 -0.79
CA ASP A 180 -7.11 1.42 -0.16
C ASP A 180 -7.66 0.31 -1.05
N ASP A 181 -7.98 -0.85 -0.49
CA ASP A 181 -8.54 -2.01 -1.21
C ASP A 181 -9.79 -1.61 -2.02
N ALA A 182 -10.60 -0.67 -1.53
CA ALA A 182 -11.77 -0.17 -2.25
C ALA A 182 -11.44 0.65 -3.51
N ASN A 183 -10.21 1.16 -3.60
CA ASN A 183 -9.70 1.94 -4.72
C ASN A 183 -8.63 1.19 -5.53
N ALA A 184 -8.29 -0.04 -5.12
CA ALA A 184 -7.30 -0.86 -5.82
C ALA A 184 -7.79 -1.22 -7.22
N VAL A 185 -6.84 -1.28 -8.16
CA VAL A 185 -7.11 -1.58 -9.56
C VAL A 185 -6.65 -2.99 -9.86
N GLU A 186 -7.51 -3.81 -10.47
CA GLU A 186 -7.18 -5.16 -10.92
C GLU A 186 -7.36 -5.25 -12.44
N LEU A 187 -6.26 -5.19 -13.21
CA LEU A 187 -6.34 -5.21 -14.67
C LEU A 187 -6.77 -6.57 -15.24
N ASN A 188 -6.60 -7.65 -14.46
CA ASN A 188 -7.10 -8.97 -14.83
C ASN A 188 -8.63 -9.04 -14.88
N SER A 189 -9.33 -8.17 -14.14
CA SER A 189 -10.80 -8.10 -14.18
C SER A 189 -11.32 -7.74 -15.58
N PHE A 190 -10.57 -6.93 -16.35
CA PHE A 190 -10.90 -6.61 -17.74
C PHE A 190 -10.83 -7.85 -18.64
N LEU A 191 -9.80 -8.68 -18.45
CA LEU A 191 -9.63 -9.92 -19.20
C LEU A 191 -10.72 -10.92 -18.87
N ALA A 192 -10.95 -11.17 -17.57
CA ALA A 192 -12.00 -12.09 -17.11
C ALA A 192 -13.41 -11.66 -17.59
N THR A 193 -13.67 -10.35 -17.59
CA THR A 193 -14.92 -9.78 -18.12
C THR A 193 -15.00 -9.96 -19.64
N GLY A 194 -13.91 -9.72 -20.38
CA GLY A 194 -13.86 -9.96 -21.83
C GLY A 194 -14.15 -11.41 -22.19
N GLU A 195 -13.53 -12.36 -21.49
CA GLU A 195 -13.77 -13.78 -21.69
C GLU A 195 -15.23 -14.18 -21.42
N SER A 196 -15.92 -13.49 -20.50
CA SER A 196 -17.35 -13.74 -20.25
C SER A 196 -18.22 -13.40 -21.46
N PHE A 197 -17.91 -12.31 -22.18
CA PHE A 197 -18.59 -11.96 -23.43
C PHE A 197 -18.27 -12.97 -24.54
N ASP A 198 -17.03 -13.45 -24.62
CA ASP A 198 -16.65 -14.48 -25.59
C ASP A 198 -17.39 -15.79 -25.34
N ARG A 199 -17.53 -16.21 -24.07
CA ARG A 199 -18.35 -17.38 -23.69
C ARG A 199 -19.82 -17.20 -24.06
N ALA A 200 -20.38 -16.01 -23.85
CA ALA A 200 -21.76 -15.71 -24.23
C ALA A 200 -21.97 -15.78 -25.74
N ALA A 201 -21.06 -15.21 -26.53
CA ALA A 201 -21.10 -15.32 -27.99
C ALA A 201 -21.00 -16.79 -28.45
N GLN A 202 -20.09 -17.57 -27.86
CA GLN A 202 -19.95 -19.00 -28.18
C GLN A 202 -21.24 -19.78 -27.89
N PHE A 203 -21.91 -19.51 -26.76
CA PHE A 203 -23.21 -20.10 -26.44
C PHE A 203 -24.24 -19.84 -27.54
N PHE A 204 -24.41 -18.59 -27.98
CA PHE A 204 -25.37 -18.27 -29.03
C PHE A 204 -25.01 -18.94 -30.36
N LYS A 205 -23.72 -19.05 -30.69
CA LYS A 205 -23.21 -19.72 -31.91
C LYS A 205 -23.59 -21.19 -31.91
N ASP A 206 -23.30 -21.89 -30.82
CA ASP A 206 -23.56 -23.33 -30.70
C ASP A 206 -25.06 -23.65 -30.69
N LYS A 207 -25.86 -22.82 -30.00
CA LYS A 207 -27.31 -23.01 -29.94
C LYS A 207 -28.02 -22.64 -31.25
N ALA A 208 -27.54 -21.64 -32.00
CA ALA A 208 -28.08 -21.32 -33.32
C ALA A 208 -27.99 -22.53 -34.28
N VAL A 209 -26.89 -23.29 -34.24
CA VAL A 209 -26.74 -24.52 -35.04
C VAL A 209 -27.80 -25.57 -34.67
N VAL A 210 -28.05 -25.77 -33.37
CA VAL A 210 -29.09 -26.70 -32.89
C VAL A 210 -30.47 -26.26 -33.33
N LEU A 211 -30.79 -24.97 -33.17
CA LEU A 211 -32.07 -24.39 -33.58
C LEU A 211 -32.28 -24.54 -35.09
N LYS A 212 -31.26 -24.29 -35.91
CA LYS A 212 -31.31 -24.49 -37.37
C LYS A 212 -31.56 -25.94 -37.78
N ASP A 213 -30.98 -26.90 -37.06
CA ASP A 213 -31.25 -28.33 -37.29
C ASP A 213 -32.71 -28.68 -36.94
N TRP A 214 -33.23 -28.17 -35.83
CA TRP A 214 -34.64 -28.34 -35.47
C TRP A 214 -35.56 -27.70 -36.51
N GLU A 215 -35.26 -26.47 -36.95
CA GLU A 215 -35.98 -25.75 -38.01
C GLU A 215 -36.08 -26.60 -39.27
N THR A 216 -34.95 -27.17 -39.68
CA THR A 216 -34.85 -28.02 -40.88
C THR A 216 -35.64 -29.31 -40.73
N ARG A 217 -35.64 -29.95 -39.55
CA ARG A 217 -36.33 -31.23 -39.30
C ARG A 217 -37.85 -31.05 -39.25
N PHE A 218 -38.33 -30.01 -38.57
CA PHE A 218 -39.76 -29.75 -38.44
C PHE A 218 -40.39 -29.16 -39.71
N SER A 219 -39.58 -28.65 -40.65
CA SER A 219 -40.04 -28.08 -41.93
C SER A 219 -40.09 -29.08 -43.09
N ARG A 220 -39.76 -30.36 -42.88
CA ARG A 220 -39.80 -31.36 -43.97
C ARG A 220 -41.21 -31.78 -44.34
N GLU A 221 -41.45 -32.03 -45.62
CA GLU A 221 -42.75 -32.51 -46.12
C GLU A 221 -43.15 -33.89 -45.56
N ASP A 222 -42.21 -34.68 -45.03
CA ASP A 222 -42.44 -35.98 -44.40
C ASP A 222 -42.44 -35.94 -42.85
N ALA A 223 -42.42 -34.75 -42.26
CA ALA A 223 -42.41 -34.59 -40.80
C ALA A 223 -43.61 -35.29 -40.15
N SER A 224 -43.34 -35.98 -39.03
CA SER A 224 -44.34 -36.75 -38.27
C SER A 224 -45.37 -35.89 -37.54
N TRP A 225 -45.15 -34.58 -37.44
CA TRP A 225 -46.03 -33.62 -36.77
C TRP A 225 -46.39 -32.47 -37.73
N LYS A 226 -47.69 -32.33 -38.02
CA LYS A 226 -48.26 -31.37 -38.99
C LYS A 226 -49.55 -30.74 -38.45
N GLY A 227 -49.92 -29.57 -38.96
CA GLY A 227 -51.10 -28.80 -38.56
C GLY A 227 -50.75 -27.43 -38.01
N GLU A 228 -51.78 -26.61 -37.72
CA GLU A 228 -51.65 -25.20 -37.34
C GLU A 228 -50.75 -24.98 -36.10
N ALA A 229 -50.85 -25.86 -35.09
CA ALA A 229 -49.98 -25.81 -33.92
C ALA A 229 -48.50 -26.08 -34.25
N ALA A 230 -48.23 -26.92 -35.26
CA ALA A 230 -46.88 -27.20 -35.73
C ALA A 230 -46.32 -26.02 -36.56
N ASP A 231 -47.17 -25.26 -37.26
CA ASP A 231 -46.79 -24.03 -37.96
C ASP A 231 -46.36 -22.95 -36.96
N VAL A 232 -47.16 -22.69 -35.91
CA VAL A 232 -46.82 -21.71 -34.86
C VAL A 232 -45.53 -22.08 -34.12
N PHE A 233 -45.30 -23.36 -33.84
CA PHE A 233 -44.05 -23.80 -33.22
C PHE A 233 -42.83 -23.63 -34.14
N ARG A 234 -42.97 -23.91 -35.44
CA ARG A 234 -41.90 -23.62 -36.43
C ARG A 234 -41.55 -22.14 -36.47
N ASP A 235 -42.56 -21.27 -36.44
CA ASP A 235 -42.36 -19.82 -36.44
C ASP A 235 -41.67 -19.34 -35.16
N LEU A 236 -42.07 -19.85 -33.99
CA LEU A 236 -41.38 -19.56 -32.73
C LEU A 236 -39.90 -19.98 -32.81
N LEU A 237 -39.64 -21.17 -33.31
CA LEU A 237 -38.29 -21.72 -33.40
C LEU A 237 -37.40 -20.92 -34.37
N LYS A 238 -37.96 -20.50 -35.51
CA LYS A 238 -37.30 -19.58 -36.44
C LYS A 238 -37.00 -18.23 -35.80
N LYS A 239 -37.94 -17.65 -35.05
CA LYS A 239 -37.72 -16.38 -34.33
C LYS A 239 -36.61 -16.48 -33.28
N VAL A 240 -36.58 -17.56 -32.50
CA VAL A 240 -35.51 -17.79 -31.51
C VAL A 240 -34.17 -17.94 -32.23
N HIS A 241 -34.11 -18.69 -33.33
CA HIS A 241 -32.91 -18.83 -34.16
C HIS A 241 -32.44 -17.47 -34.72
N ASP A 242 -33.34 -16.69 -35.32
CA ASP A 242 -33.06 -15.36 -35.87
C ASP A 242 -32.57 -14.38 -34.78
N ASN A 243 -33.13 -14.46 -33.58
CA ASN A 243 -32.68 -13.65 -32.45
C ASN A 243 -31.27 -14.05 -31.98
N TYR A 244 -30.95 -15.35 -31.98
CA TYR A 244 -29.61 -15.83 -31.63
C TYR A 244 -28.57 -15.40 -32.67
N GLU A 245 -28.91 -15.47 -33.97
CA GLU A 245 -28.06 -14.88 -35.03
C GLU A 245 -27.90 -13.36 -34.87
N GLY A 246 -28.97 -12.63 -34.53
CA GLY A 246 -28.91 -11.19 -34.27
C GLY A 246 -28.01 -10.82 -33.09
N TYR A 247 -28.05 -11.61 -32.01
CA TYR A 247 -27.11 -11.43 -30.91
C TYR A 247 -25.67 -11.63 -31.40
N LEU A 248 -25.37 -12.73 -32.11
CA LEU A 248 -24.03 -13.00 -32.65
C LEU A 248 -23.48 -11.88 -33.55
N GLU A 249 -24.32 -11.34 -34.43
CA GLU A 249 -23.98 -10.19 -35.26
C GLU A 249 -23.60 -8.98 -34.39
N THR A 250 -24.38 -8.76 -33.34
CA THR A 250 -24.16 -7.64 -32.43
C THR A 250 -22.89 -7.81 -31.60
N PHE A 251 -22.56 -9.02 -31.13
CA PHE A 251 -21.28 -9.30 -30.50
C PHE A 251 -20.07 -9.02 -31.41
N GLY A 252 -20.31 -8.78 -32.73
CA GLY A 252 -19.28 -8.54 -33.73
C GLY A 252 -18.27 -9.69 -33.78
N ALA A 253 -18.77 -10.91 -33.55
CA ALA A 253 -17.99 -12.13 -33.61
C ALA A 253 -17.52 -12.33 -35.05
N SER A 254 -16.21 -12.27 -35.28
CA SER A 254 -15.68 -12.55 -36.61
C SER A 254 -15.98 -14.01 -36.97
N SER A 255 -16.13 -14.31 -38.26
CA SER A 255 -16.26 -15.69 -38.76
C SER A 255 -15.06 -16.59 -38.41
N ASN A 256 -13.99 -16.01 -37.84
CA ASN A 256 -12.79 -16.69 -37.35
C ASN A 256 -12.79 -16.83 -35.82
N ALA A 257 -13.96 -16.96 -35.19
CA ALA A 257 -14.10 -17.41 -33.81
C ALA A 257 -13.72 -18.90 -33.63
N ASP A 258 -12.63 -19.32 -34.28
CA ASP A 258 -12.01 -20.64 -34.17
C ASP A 258 -10.72 -20.60 -33.33
N ASP A 259 -10.28 -19.41 -32.91
CA ASP A 259 -9.15 -19.27 -31.98
C ASP A 259 -9.67 -18.80 -30.62
N ALA A 260 -10.04 -19.78 -29.78
CA ALA A 260 -10.24 -19.62 -28.35
C ALA A 260 -8.91 -19.31 -27.61
N SER A 261 -7.95 -18.66 -28.28
CA SER A 261 -6.63 -18.33 -27.75
C SER A 261 -6.48 -16.80 -27.58
N GLY A 262 -7.13 -16.25 -26.56
CA GLY A 262 -6.65 -15.04 -25.87
C GLY A 262 -6.64 -13.69 -26.60
N THR A 263 -7.10 -13.57 -27.86
CA THR A 263 -7.09 -12.29 -28.60
C THR A 263 -8.47 -11.66 -28.83
N GLY A 264 -9.49 -12.10 -28.07
CA GLY A 264 -10.82 -11.49 -28.01
C GLY A 264 -11.74 -11.88 -29.17
N GLY A 265 -12.65 -12.82 -28.92
CA GLY A 265 -13.63 -13.31 -29.89
C GLY A 265 -14.71 -12.30 -30.27
N THR A 266 -14.97 -11.32 -29.41
CA THR A 266 -16.03 -10.31 -29.52
C THR A 266 -15.48 -8.89 -29.54
N VAL A 267 -16.30 -7.92 -29.96
CA VAL A 267 -15.93 -6.50 -29.92
C VAL A 267 -15.63 -6.03 -28.48
N TYR A 268 -16.39 -6.51 -27.49
CA TYR A 268 -16.22 -6.13 -26.09
C TYR A 268 -14.93 -6.69 -25.49
N SER A 269 -14.59 -7.96 -25.75
CA SER A 269 -13.36 -8.54 -25.21
C SER A 269 -12.11 -7.89 -25.79
N ARG A 270 -12.14 -7.54 -27.09
CA ARG A 270 -11.09 -6.72 -27.71
C ARG A 270 -11.01 -5.33 -27.09
N ALA A 271 -12.15 -4.68 -26.85
CA ALA A 271 -12.21 -3.35 -26.25
C ALA A 271 -11.66 -3.34 -24.80
N LEU A 272 -12.03 -4.34 -23.99
CA LEU A 272 -11.56 -4.49 -22.60
C LEU A 272 -10.07 -4.79 -22.54
N ASN A 273 -9.58 -5.72 -23.36
CA ASN A 273 -8.15 -6.00 -23.44
C ASN A 273 -7.37 -4.74 -23.85
N THR A 274 -7.91 -3.98 -24.81
CA THR A 274 -7.32 -2.72 -25.24
C THR A 274 -7.34 -1.66 -24.13
N GLY A 275 -8.42 -1.57 -23.35
CA GLY A 275 -8.52 -0.69 -22.18
C GLY A 275 -7.47 -1.02 -21.11
N SER A 276 -7.34 -2.31 -20.79
CA SER A 276 -6.31 -2.82 -19.87
C SER A 276 -4.90 -2.47 -20.35
N GLN A 277 -4.58 -2.73 -21.61
CA GLN A 277 -3.27 -2.36 -22.19
C GLN A 277 -3.05 -0.85 -22.18
N SER A 278 -4.09 -0.05 -22.45
CA SER A 278 -3.98 1.42 -22.43
C SER A 278 -3.64 1.95 -21.04
N LEU A 279 -4.11 1.31 -19.97
CA LEU A 279 -3.73 1.67 -18.59
C LEU A 279 -2.27 1.28 -18.30
N LYS A 280 -1.80 0.13 -18.78
CA LYS A 280 -0.37 -0.26 -18.65
C LYS A 280 0.56 0.68 -19.42
N ASP A 281 0.16 1.08 -20.62
CA ASP A 281 0.92 2.01 -21.45
C ASP A 281 0.97 3.40 -20.79
N ALA A 282 -0.15 3.85 -20.21
CA ALA A 282 -0.20 5.11 -19.45
C ALA A 282 0.68 5.04 -18.20
N ALA A 283 0.64 3.92 -17.46
CA ALA A 283 1.51 3.71 -16.31
C ALA A 283 2.99 3.79 -16.70
N SER A 284 3.37 3.15 -17.81
CA SER A 284 4.73 3.19 -18.35
C SER A 284 5.16 4.61 -18.77
N SER A 285 4.30 5.34 -19.47
CA SER A 285 4.53 6.74 -19.87
C SER A 285 4.77 7.66 -18.67
N LEU A 286 3.98 7.47 -17.60
CA LEU A 286 4.14 8.23 -16.35
C LEU A 286 5.39 7.83 -15.56
N LEU A 287 5.78 6.55 -15.59
CA LEU A 287 7.05 6.07 -15.01
C LEU A 287 8.26 6.64 -15.75
N ASP A 288 8.20 6.76 -17.08
CA ASP A 288 9.25 7.41 -17.88
C ASP A 288 9.40 8.89 -17.50
N ALA A 289 8.28 9.60 -17.32
CA ALA A 289 8.28 10.99 -16.85
C ALA A 289 8.86 11.10 -15.42
N TRP A 290 8.47 10.19 -14.52
CA TRP A 290 9.05 10.12 -13.19
C TRP A 290 10.56 9.87 -13.20
N LEU A 291 11.03 8.93 -14.03
CA LEU A 291 12.45 8.58 -14.12
C LEU A 291 13.25 9.75 -14.72
N ALA A 292 12.71 10.41 -15.73
CA ALA A 292 13.30 11.63 -16.30
C ALA A 292 13.42 12.72 -15.23
N TRP A 293 12.37 12.97 -14.44
CA TRP A 293 12.40 13.92 -13.34
C TRP A 293 13.42 13.53 -12.25
N ALA A 294 13.48 12.26 -11.87
CA ALA A 294 14.39 11.73 -10.85
C ALA A 294 15.88 11.83 -11.23
N LYS A 295 16.17 11.96 -12.54
CA LYS A 295 17.52 12.26 -13.08
C LYS A 295 17.86 13.76 -13.07
N THR A 296 16.88 14.64 -12.86
CA THR A 296 17.11 16.10 -12.85
C THR A 296 17.67 16.60 -11.53
N ASP A 297 18.30 17.76 -11.57
CA ASP A 297 18.72 18.49 -10.36
C ASP A 297 17.56 19.03 -9.51
N TYR A 298 16.32 18.94 -10.00
CA TYR A 298 15.12 19.37 -9.29
C TYR A 298 14.41 18.25 -8.54
N TYR A 299 14.93 17.01 -8.57
CA TYR A 299 14.34 15.91 -7.82
C TYR A 299 14.49 16.12 -6.31
N ASP A 300 15.71 16.39 -5.82
CA ASP A 300 15.94 16.67 -4.40
C ASP A 300 15.77 18.16 -4.07
N PRO A 301 14.80 18.55 -3.23
CA PRO A 301 14.62 19.95 -2.83
C PRO A 301 15.81 20.53 -2.05
N LEU A 302 16.64 19.71 -1.38
CA LEU A 302 17.88 20.19 -0.74
C LEU A 302 18.94 20.61 -1.75
N ARG A 303 18.97 19.97 -2.93
CA ARG A 303 19.86 20.39 -4.02
C ARG A 303 19.41 21.74 -4.59
N VAL A 304 18.10 21.91 -4.76
CA VAL A 304 17.50 23.19 -5.16
C VAL A 304 17.81 24.29 -4.14
N LEU A 305 17.71 23.99 -2.84
CA LEU A 305 18.10 24.93 -1.77
C LEU A 305 19.56 25.36 -1.90
N ARG A 306 20.49 24.42 -2.19
CA ARG A 306 21.90 24.75 -2.44
C ARG A 306 22.04 25.77 -3.57
N PHE A 307 21.34 25.58 -4.68
CA PHE A 307 21.42 26.52 -5.81
C PHE A 307 20.97 27.94 -5.45
N VAL A 308 19.89 28.05 -4.66
CA VAL A 308 19.41 29.36 -4.16
C VAL A 308 20.43 30.01 -3.23
N LEU A 309 21.13 29.21 -2.40
CA LEU A 309 22.15 29.71 -1.48
C LEU A 309 23.44 30.12 -2.20
N ASP A 310 23.85 29.39 -3.23
CA ASP A 310 24.96 29.76 -4.11
C ASP A 310 24.65 31.12 -4.78
N ASP A 311 23.44 31.29 -5.32
CA ASP A 311 23.00 32.55 -5.94
C ASP A 311 22.98 33.72 -4.95
N LEU A 312 22.47 33.48 -3.73
CA LEU A 312 22.48 34.48 -2.66
C LEU A 312 23.91 34.83 -2.22
N ALA A 313 24.79 33.84 -2.11
CA ALA A 313 26.18 34.07 -1.71
C ALA A 313 26.93 34.92 -2.76
N ARG A 314 26.70 34.67 -4.06
CA ARG A 314 27.21 35.54 -5.15
C ARG A 314 26.69 36.97 -5.01
N TRP A 315 25.38 37.13 -4.83
CA TRP A 315 24.78 38.45 -4.64
C TRP A 315 25.40 39.20 -3.45
N VAL A 316 25.61 38.51 -2.32
CA VAL A 316 26.26 39.09 -1.13
C VAL A 316 27.70 39.49 -1.45
N ASN A 317 28.45 38.66 -2.16
CA ASN A 317 29.82 38.99 -2.55
C ASN A 317 29.89 40.23 -3.44
N GLU A 318 28.97 40.37 -4.40
CA GLU A 318 28.93 41.46 -5.37
C GLU A 318 28.42 42.79 -4.79
N HIS A 319 27.35 42.74 -3.99
CA HIS A 319 26.61 43.92 -3.55
C HIS A 319 26.86 44.32 -2.09
N ASN A 320 27.42 43.43 -1.27
CA ASN A 320 27.69 43.69 0.14
C ASN A 320 29.20 43.72 0.43
N ILE A 321 29.90 42.59 0.28
CA ILE A 321 31.33 42.46 0.62
C ILE A 321 32.18 43.36 -0.28
N SER A 322 32.03 43.24 -1.61
CA SER A 322 32.84 44.01 -2.58
C SER A 322 32.52 45.50 -2.58
N GLN A 323 31.34 45.89 -2.06
CA GLN A 323 30.89 47.28 -1.92
C GLN A 323 31.26 47.91 -0.57
N SER A 324 32.30 47.40 0.10
CA SER A 324 32.85 48.00 1.32
C SER A 324 34.37 48.10 1.25
N ASP A 325 34.94 49.16 1.81
CA ASP A 325 36.38 49.24 2.08
C ASP A 325 36.70 48.60 3.44
N ILE A 326 37.72 47.76 3.50
CA ILE A 326 38.20 47.15 4.76
C ILE A 326 39.56 47.76 5.09
N GLU A 327 39.63 48.52 6.18
CA GLU A 327 40.83 49.22 6.63
C GLU A 327 41.36 48.64 7.94
N ALA A 328 42.66 48.34 7.98
CA ALA A 328 43.37 47.92 9.18
C ALA A 328 44.23 49.07 9.72
N THR A 329 43.94 49.55 10.92
CA THR A 329 44.74 50.59 11.60
C THR A 329 45.49 49.99 12.78
N THR A 330 46.82 50.11 12.77
CA THR A 330 47.69 49.65 13.88
C THR A 330 48.04 50.82 14.78
N HIS A 331 47.71 50.70 16.06
CA HIS A 331 47.98 51.71 17.09
C HIS A 331 49.22 51.28 17.88
N THR A 332 50.22 52.16 18.00
CA THR A 332 51.40 51.93 18.82
C THR A 332 51.15 52.38 20.26
N GLY A 333 51.17 51.44 21.21
CA GLY A 333 51.01 51.73 22.64
C GLY A 333 52.27 52.37 23.24
N TYR A 334 52.10 53.30 24.18
CA TYR A 334 53.19 54.07 24.82
C TYR A 334 54.17 53.21 25.66
N GLN A 335 53.87 51.91 25.88
CA GLN A 335 54.74 50.97 26.61
C GLN A 335 54.72 49.53 26.03
N GLY A 336 54.70 49.38 24.70
CA GLY A 336 55.25 48.16 24.07
C GLY A 336 54.28 47.07 23.60
N ALA A 337 52.97 47.23 23.74
CA ALA A 337 51.99 46.39 23.02
C ALA A 337 51.10 47.26 22.12
N GLY A 338 51.31 47.18 20.81
CA GLY A 338 50.39 47.79 19.83
C GLY A 338 49.17 46.91 19.59
N TYR A 339 48.06 47.50 19.15
CA TYR A 339 46.86 46.76 18.74
C TYR A 339 46.37 47.21 17.37
N THR A 340 45.94 46.26 16.54
CA THR A 340 45.33 46.54 15.24
C THR A 340 43.81 46.50 15.37
N THR A 341 43.12 47.46 14.78
CA THR A 341 41.67 47.45 14.60
C THR A 341 41.36 47.34 13.12
N VAL A 342 40.45 46.43 12.75
CA VAL A 342 39.97 46.30 11.37
C VAL A 342 38.54 46.82 11.34
N ARG A 343 38.23 47.69 10.38
CA ARG A 343 36.90 48.26 10.20
C ARG A 343 36.48 48.19 8.75
N HIS A 344 35.18 48.05 8.51
CA HIS A 344 34.61 48.22 7.19
C HIS A 344 33.89 49.56 7.07
N SER A 345 33.93 50.12 5.87
CA SER A 345 33.29 51.37 5.47
C SER A 345 32.50 51.11 4.17
N PRO A 346 31.16 51.03 4.24
CA PRO A 346 30.31 50.85 3.07
C PRO A 346 30.50 51.94 2.01
N LYS A 347 30.56 51.55 0.73
CA LYS A 347 30.65 52.43 -0.44
C LYS A 347 29.26 52.79 -0.98
N THR A 348 29.22 53.73 -1.93
CA THR A 348 28.04 53.94 -2.78
C THR A 348 27.72 52.65 -3.53
N GLY A 349 26.51 52.12 -3.36
CA GLY A 349 26.08 50.85 -3.95
C GLY A 349 26.08 49.66 -2.99
N PHE A 350 26.51 49.84 -1.74
CA PHE A 350 26.40 48.81 -0.71
C PHE A 350 24.95 48.46 -0.39
N LEU A 351 24.63 47.17 -0.42
CA LEU A 351 23.31 46.64 -0.06
C LEU A 351 23.45 45.60 1.07
N GLN A 352 22.62 45.74 2.10
CA GLN A 352 22.39 44.73 3.13
C GLN A 352 21.00 44.07 2.96
N GLU A 353 20.11 44.75 2.26
CA GLU A 353 18.75 44.30 1.99
C GLU A 353 18.73 43.68 0.60
N HIS A 354 18.50 42.36 0.54
CA HIS A 354 18.30 41.65 -0.72
C HIS A 354 16.94 42.05 -1.31
N PRO A 355 16.82 42.35 -2.61
CA PRO A 355 15.56 42.78 -3.22
C PRO A 355 14.39 41.79 -3.02
N GLU A 356 14.69 40.49 -3.04
CA GLU A 356 13.68 39.42 -2.88
C GLU A 356 13.51 38.98 -1.41
N TYR A 357 14.61 38.92 -0.65
CA TYR A 357 14.59 38.29 0.68
C TYR A 357 14.47 39.31 1.81
N GLY A 358 14.96 40.54 1.63
CA GLY A 358 14.98 41.59 2.65
C GLY A 358 16.32 41.69 3.38
N ASP A 359 16.30 42.30 4.57
CA ASP A 359 17.51 42.51 5.38
C ASP A 359 18.12 41.17 5.84
N LEU A 360 19.35 40.90 5.41
CA LEU A 360 20.11 39.68 5.76
C LEU A 360 20.41 39.55 7.26
N SER A 361 20.36 40.65 8.01
CA SER A 361 20.57 40.63 9.47
C SER A 361 19.34 40.18 10.26
N ASP A 362 18.17 40.10 9.61
CA ASP A 362 16.94 39.65 10.22
C ASP A 362 16.68 38.19 9.84
N ILE A 363 16.75 37.29 10.82
CA ILE A 363 16.55 35.85 10.63
C ILE A 363 15.18 35.55 10.01
N ALA A 364 14.15 36.37 10.29
CA ALA A 364 12.81 36.14 9.73
C ALA A 364 12.78 36.24 8.19
N ASN A 365 13.67 37.04 7.59
CA ASN A 365 13.76 37.19 6.14
C ASN A 365 14.32 35.96 5.43
N TRP A 366 15.10 35.14 6.14
CA TRP A 366 15.72 33.94 5.57
C TRP A 366 14.71 32.83 5.27
N LYS A 367 13.52 32.86 5.90
CA LYS A 367 12.41 31.97 5.54
C LYS A 367 12.12 31.99 4.03
N LYS A 368 12.22 33.17 3.41
CA LYS A 368 11.96 33.38 1.98
C LYS A 368 12.95 32.64 1.08
N VAL A 369 14.17 32.38 1.56
CA VAL A 369 15.17 31.60 0.83
C VAL A 369 14.70 30.14 0.70
N GLY A 370 14.16 29.57 1.78
CA GLY A 370 13.59 28.23 1.77
C GLY A 370 12.29 28.15 0.97
N GLU A 371 11.43 29.17 1.08
CA GLU A 371 10.24 29.30 0.25
C GLU A 371 10.59 29.37 -1.24
N LYS A 372 11.67 30.07 -1.61
CA LYS A 372 12.14 30.14 -3.00
C LYS A 372 12.63 28.79 -3.51
N ALA A 373 13.35 28.03 -2.69
CA ALA A 373 13.78 26.68 -3.04
C ALA A 373 12.57 25.75 -3.27
N VAL A 374 11.56 25.83 -2.41
CA VAL A 374 10.29 25.09 -2.58
C VAL A 374 9.55 25.52 -3.84
N GLU A 375 9.51 26.82 -4.15
CA GLU A 375 8.90 27.34 -5.39
C GLU A 375 9.57 26.74 -6.64
N LEU A 376 10.91 26.77 -6.70
CA LEU A 376 11.67 26.21 -7.83
C LEU A 376 11.51 24.69 -7.94
N TRP A 377 11.47 23.97 -6.83
CA TRP A 377 11.18 22.53 -6.82
C TRP A 377 9.77 22.24 -7.37
N ASN A 378 8.76 23.01 -6.98
CA ASN A 378 7.40 22.88 -7.52
C ASN A 378 7.35 23.17 -9.02
N GLN A 379 8.08 24.16 -9.51
CA GLN A 379 8.18 24.43 -10.96
C GLN A 379 8.84 23.26 -11.71
N GLY A 380 9.83 22.60 -11.11
CA GLY A 380 10.42 21.38 -11.65
C GLY A 380 9.40 20.24 -11.74
N VAL A 381 8.60 20.04 -10.70
CA VAL A 381 7.48 19.08 -10.70
C VAL A 381 6.43 19.41 -11.77
N ASP A 382 6.07 20.69 -11.90
CA ASP A 382 5.08 21.12 -12.90
C ASP A 382 5.56 20.84 -14.33
N GLN A 383 6.83 21.12 -14.61
CA GLN A 383 7.43 20.88 -15.90
C GLN A 383 7.57 19.37 -16.21
N GLU A 384 8.13 18.61 -15.28
CA GLU A 384 8.59 17.25 -15.55
C GLU A 384 7.53 16.17 -15.24
N LEU A 385 6.52 16.46 -14.41
CA LEU A 385 5.47 15.51 -14.04
C LEU A 385 4.07 15.97 -14.44
N VAL A 386 3.67 17.19 -14.07
CA VAL A 386 2.29 17.67 -14.27
C VAL A 386 1.95 17.81 -15.74
N ARG A 387 2.83 18.41 -16.56
CA ARG A 387 2.59 18.56 -17.99
C ARG A 387 2.50 17.22 -18.74
N PRO A 388 3.42 16.26 -18.53
CA PRO A 388 3.24 14.89 -19.04
C PRO A 388 1.93 14.25 -18.61
N ALA A 389 1.52 14.41 -17.34
CA ALA A 389 0.26 13.86 -16.85
C ALA A 389 -0.97 14.48 -17.54
N ILE A 390 -0.96 15.78 -17.87
CA ILE A 390 -2.05 16.43 -18.63
C ILE A 390 -2.17 15.82 -20.03
N ALA A 391 -1.03 15.60 -20.71
CA ALA A 391 -0.99 14.98 -22.02
C ALA A 391 -1.50 13.53 -21.97
N GLU A 392 -1.04 12.75 -20.99
CA GLU A 392 -1.46 11.35 -20.82
C GLU A 392 -2.93 11.24 -20.43
N THR A 393 -3.45 12.15 -19.59
CA THR A 393 -4.89 12.23 -19.26
C THR A 393 -5.73 12.39 -20.52
N SER A 394 -5.34 13.31 -21.41
CA SER A 394 -6.06 13.57 -22.65
C SER A 394 -6.03 12.36 -23.59
N LYS A 395 -4.86 11.70 -23.71
CA LYS A 395 -4.67 10.49 -24.51
C LYS A 395 -5.52 9.33 -23.98
N LEU A 396 -5.50 9.10 -22.67
CA LEU A 396 -6.27 8.04 -22.02
C LEU A 396 -7.78 8.28 -22.15
N ASN A 397 -8.25 9.50 -21.89
CA ASN A 397 -9.66 9.86 -22.01
C ASN A 397 -10.17 9.65 -23.45
N ASN A 398 -9.43 10.11 -24.45
CA ASN A 398 -9.80 9.90 -25.86
C ASN A 398 -9.84 8.40 -26.22
N ARG A 399 -8.90 7.61 -25.69
CA ARG A 399 -8.89 6.16 -25.91
C ARG A 399 -10.13 5.48 -25.30
N PHE A 400 -10.47 5.80 -24.05
CA PHE A 400 -11.63 5.21 -23.38
C PHE A 400 -12.97 5.66 -24.01
N LEU A 401 -13.06 6.90 -24.49
CA LEU A 401 -14.22 7.37 -25.27
C LEU A 401 -14.39 6.58 -26.57
N ASP A 402 -13.29 6.23 -27.24
CA ASP A 402 -13.35 5.42 -28.46
C ASP A 402 -13.77 3.97 -28.15
N LEU A 403 -13.18 3.37 -27.11
CA LEU A 403 -13.54 2.02 -26.64
C LEU A 403 -15.00 1.92 -26.18
N THR A 404 -15.56 3.00 -25.64
CA THR A 404 -16.98 3.04 -25.22
C THR A 404 -17.92 2.81 -26.40
N LYS A 405 -17.53 3.19 -27.62
CA LYS A 405 -18.35 2.97 -28.82
C LYS A 405 -18.59 1.49 -29.07
N ASP A 406 -17.61 0.64 -28.81
CA ASP A 406 -17.76 -0.81 -28.95
C ASP A 406 -18.86 -1.36 -28.03
N PHE A 407 -19.15 -0.71 -26.90
CA PHE A 407 -20.25 -1.10 -26.02
C PHE A 407 -21.59 -0.46 -26.43
N THR A 408 -21.57 0.80 -26.86
CA THR A 408 -22.81 1.55 -27.15
C THR A 408 -23.39 1.25 -28.53
N GLU A 409 -22.54 0.96 -29.52
CA GLU A 409 -22.97 0.70 -30.90
C GLU A 409 -23.36 -0.77 -31.08
N ASN A 410 -22.75 -1.66 -30.31
CA ASN A 410 -22.99 -3.08 -30.36
C ASN A 410 -23.92 -3.53 -29.21
N VAL A 411 -25.02 -2.86 -28.89
CA VAL A 411 -25.92 -3.34 -27.82
C VAL A 411 -26.72 -4.55 -28.32
N PRO A 412 -26.66 -5.75 -27.69
CA PRO A 412 -27.34 -6.95 -28.18
C PRO A 412 -28.84 -6.73 -28.38
N LYS A 413 -29.32 -6.91 -29.62
CA LYS A 413 -30.72 -6.70 -29.99
C LYS A 413 -31.29 -7.93 -30.70
N PRO A 414 -32.52 -8.37 -30.33
CA PRO A 414 -33.20 -9.42 -31.08
C PRO A 414 -33.58 -8.91 -32.49
N ARG A 415 -33.54 -9.78 -33.50
CA ARG A 415 -34.02 -9.45 -34.86
C ARG A 415 -35.54 -9.33 -34.93
N THR A 416 -36.24 -10.04 -34.06
CA THR A 416 -37.71 -10.08 -34.01
C THR A 416 -38.19 -9.84 -32.58
N THR A 417 -39.25 -9.05 -32.45
CA THR A 417 -39.91 -8.78 -31.16
C THR A 417 -41.41 -9.12 -31.17
N SER A 418 -41.97 -9.50 -32.32
CA SER A 418 -43.37 -9.96 -32.43
C SER A 418 -43.51 -11.39 -31.93
N THR A 419 -44.68 -11.72 -31.41
CA THR A 419 -45.01 -13.08 -30.94
C THR A 419 -45.31 -14.00 -32.13
N ALA A 420 -45.09 -15.31 -31.99
CA ALA A 420 -45.40 -16.26 -33.07
C ALA A 420 -46.91 -16.27 -33.44
N GLY A 421 -47.79 -15.96 -32.49
CA GLY A 421 -49.24 -15.87 -32.74
C GLY A 421 -49.65 -14.63 -33.54
N GLU A 422 -48.97 -13.50 -33.36
CA GLU A 422 -49.22 -12.28 -34.15
C GLU A 422 -48.88 -12.50 -35.62
N ASP A 423 -47.72 -13.07 -35.92
CA ASP A 423 -47.29 -13.33 -37.30
C ASP A 423 -48.16 -14.39 -37.99
N TYR A 424 -48.53 -15.47 -37.28
CA TYR A 424 -49.43 -16.50 -37.81
C TYR A 424 -50.83 -15.93 -38.14
N ALA A 425 -51.36 -15.04 -37.29
CA ALA A 425 -52.63 -14.37 -37.55
C ALA A 425 -52.53 -13.44 -38.77
N GLU A 426 -51.41 -12.74 -38.95
CA GLU A 426 -51.15 -11.87 -40.08
C GLU A 426 -50.98 -12.65 -41.40
N ASP A 427 -50.33 -13.81 -41.38
CA ASP A 427 -50.13 -14.67 -42.54
C ASP A 427 -51.46 -15.34 -42.98
N LYS A 428 -52.31 -15.73 -42.03
CA LYS A 428 -53.67 -16.23 -42.31
C LYS A 428 -54.65 -15.16 -42.79
N LEU A 429 -54.49 -13.90 -42.36
CA LEU A 429 -55.27 -12.77 -42.87
C LEU A 429 -54.93 -12.43 -44.33
N ASN A 430 -53.75 -12.85 -44.80
CA ASN A 430 -53.26 -12.60 -46.15
C ASN A 430 -53.35 -13.84 -47.08
N ASP A 431 -53.89 -14.98 -46.61
CA ASP A 431 -54.11 -16.19 -47.41
C ASP A 431 -55.39 -16.08 -48.27
N PRO A 432 -55.31 -15.99 -49.62
CA PRO A 432 -56.46 -15.76 -50.49
C PRO A 432 -57.42 -16.96 -50.65
N GLY A 433 -57.16 -18.11 -50.01
CA GLY A 433 -57.83 -19.39 -50.33
C GLY A 433 -58.57 -20.12 -49.21
N GLY A 434 -58.57 -19.65 -47.96
CA GLY A 434 -59.03 -20.45 -46.81
C GLY A 434 -60.53 -20.37 -46.49
N ASN A 435 -61.25 -21.49 -46.64
CA ASN A 435 -62.66 -21.64 -46.26
C ASN A 435 -62.81 -21.83 -44.74
N GLY A 436 -63.50 -20.91 -44.07
CA GLY A 436 -64.10 -21.05 -42.71
C GLY A 436 -63.22 -21.70 -41.64
N GLY A 437 -62.49 -20.87 -40.87
CA GLY A 437 -61.67 -21.35 -39.73
C GLY A 437 -62.48 -22.04 -38.63
N PRO A 438 -61.86 -22.94 -37.84
CA PRO A 438 -62.48 -23.57 -36.68
C PRO A 438 -62.76 -22.53 -35.59
N ASP A 439 -63.60 -22.90 -34.62
CA ASP A 439 -63.93 -22.06 -33.46
C ASP A 439 -62.63 -21.63 -32.76
N ILE A 440 -62.27 -20.35 -32.96
CA ILE A 440 -60.94 -19.83 -32.66
C ILE A 440 -60.69 -19.90 -31.15
N ASP A 441 -61.76 -19.83 -30.36
CA ASP A 441 -61.73 -19.87 -28.90
C ASP A 441 -61.36 -21.28 -28.39
N GLU A 442 -61.94 -22.35 -28.97
CA GLU A 442 -61.61 -23.74 -28.59
C GLU A 442 -60.17 -24.12 -28.99
N TRP A 443 -59.66 -23.50 -30.07
CA TRP A 443 -58.28 -23.66 -30.50
C TRP A 443 -57.30 -22.88 -29.62
N PHE A 444 -57.62 -21.63 -29.25
CA PHE A 444 -56.83 -20.84 -28.29
C PHE A 444 -56.73 -21.52 -26.93
N ASP A 445 -57.82 -22.14 -26.44
CA ASP A 445 -57.81 -22.87 -25.17
C ASP A 445 -56.86 -24.08 -25.24
N LYS A 446 -56.94 -24.91 -26.28
CA LYS A 446 -56.02 -26.05 -26.45
C LYS A 446 -54.57 -25.63 -26.69
N LEU A 447 -54.35 -24.51 -27.37
CA LEU A 447 -53.01 -23.96 -27.60
C LEU A 447 -52.43 -23.41 -26.30
N ASN A 448 -53.23 -22.73 -25.49
CA ASN A 448 -52.83 -22.30 -24.16
C ASN A 448 -52.53 -23.49 -23.25
N ASP A 449 -53.36 -24.54 -23.25
CA ASP A 449 -53.13 -25.74 -22.44
C ASP A 449 -51.83 -26.45 -22.83
N ASN A 450 -51.60 -26.67 -24.13
CA ASN A 450 -50.37 -27.31 -24.62
C ASN A 450 -49.14 -26.43 -24.40
N ASN A 451 -49.26 -25.11 -24.55
CA ASN A 451 -48.16 -24.18 -24.24
C ASN A 451 -47.87 -24.17 -22.76
N ASN A 452 -48.88 -24.20 -21.90
CA ASN A 452 -48.70 -24.27 -20.45
C ASN A 452 -48.01 -25.59 -20.07
N ASP A 453 -48.41 -26.71 -20.66
CA ASP A 453 -47.75 -28.01 -20.44
C ASP A 453 -46.30 -28.00 -20.93
N PHE A 454 -46.02 -27.48 -22.12
CA PHE A 454 -44.66 -27.36 -22.64
C PHE A 454 -43.79 -26.40 -21.82
N LEU A 455 -44.34 -25.26 -21.39
CA LEU A 455 -43.65 -24.30 -20.52
C LEU A 455 -43.41 -24.91 -19.14
N ASN A 456 -44.35 -25.70 -18.61
CA ASN A 456 -44.17 -26.43 -17.36
C ASN A 456 -43.05 -27.47 -17.51
N ASP A 457 -43.02 -28.23 -18.60
CA ASP A 457 -41.96 -29.21 -18.87
C ASP A 457 -40.58 -28.55 -19.08
N LEU A 458 -40.52 -27.41 -19.77
CA LEU A 458 -39.30 -26.61 -19.89
C LEU A 458 -38.86 -26.06 -18.54
N ASN A 459 -39.80 -25.57 -17.73
CA ASN A 459 -39.50 -25.03 -16.41
C ASN A 459 -39.00 -26.14 -15.48
N ASN A 460 -39.63 -27.32 -15.51
CA ASN A 460 -39.20 -28.49 -14.76
C ASN A 460 -37.81 -28.95 -15.20
N ASN A 461 -37.55 -29.09 -16.51
CA ASN A 461 -36.22 -29.46 -17.00
C ASN A 461 -35.15 -28.41 -16.66
N ASN A 462 -35.48 -27.12 -16.72
CA ASN A 462 -34.56 -26.06 -16.31
C ASN A 462 -34.29 -26.11 -14.80
N ASN A 463 -35.31 -26.39 -13.98
CA ASN A 463 -35.15 -26.60 -12.55
C ASN A 463 -34.28 -27.82 -12.25
N ASP A 464 -34.50 -28.94 -12.94
CA ASP A 464 -33.67 -30.14 -12.80
C ASP A 464 -32.20 -29.85 -13.18
N ILE A 465 -31.96 -29.09 -14.26
CA ILE A 465 -30.60 -28.65 -14.63
C ILE A 465 -29.99 -27.72 -13.57
N LEU A 466 -30.78 -26.80 -13.02
CA LEU A 466 -30.33 -25.88 -11.97
C LEU A 466 -30.02 -26.63 -10.67
N ASP A 467 -30.84 -27.62 -10.30
CA ASP A 467 -30.62 -28.50 -9.15
C ASP A 467 -29.35 -29.34 -9.35
N ASP A 468 -29.17 -29.96 -10.52
CA ASP A 468 -27.94 -30.69 -10.87
C ASP A 468 -26.68 -29.80 -10.82
N LEU A 469 -26.78 -28.54 -11.25
CA LEU A 469 -25.69 -27.58 -11.18
C LEU A 469 -25.42 -27.13 -9.75
N ASN A 470 -26.46 -26.91 -8.94
CA ASN A 470 -26.34 -26.57 -7.53
C ASN A 470 -25.71 -27.72 -6.75
N ASP A 471 -26.14 -28.96 -6.97
CA ASP A 471 -25.59 -30.14 -6.33
C ASP A 471 -24.11 -30.32 -6.70
N LYS A 472 -23.74 -30.18 -7.98
CA LYS A 472 -22.33 -30.21 -8.38
C LYS A 472 -21.50 -29.08 -7.79
N ASN A 473 -22.06 -27.87 -7.67
CA ASN A 473 -21.38 -26.76 -7.04
C ASN A 473 -21.18 -27.00 -5.54
N ASN A 474 -22.18 -27.59 -4.87
CA ASN A 474 -22.10 -27.98 -3.47
C ASN A 474 -21.03 -29.07 -3.26
N ASP A 475 -21.00 -30.10 -4.12
CA ASP A 475 -19.97 -31.14 -4.10
C ASP A 475 -18.56 -30.54 -4.26
N ILE A 476 -18.39 -29.58 -5.19
CA ILE A 476 -17.11 -28.87 -5.38
C ILE A 476 -16.76 -28.04 -4.13
N LEU A 477 -17.74 -27.37 -3.52
CA LEU A 477 -17.53 -26.59 -2.29
C LEU A 477 -17.13 -27.49 -1.12
N ASP A 478 -17.78 -28.64 -0.95
CA ASP A 478 -17.48 -29.62 0.09
C ASP A 478 -16.08 -30.20 -0.11
N ASP A 479 -15.71 -30.55 -1.33
CA ASP A 479 -14.35 -30.99 -1.67
C ASP A 479 -13.29 -29.92 -1.35
N LEU A 480 -13.56 -28.65 -1.67
CA LEU A 480 -12.65 -27.54 -1.35
C LEU A 480 -12.55 -27.30 0.16
N ASN A 481 -13.68 -27.35 0.87
CA ASN A 481 -13.71 -27.21 2.32
C ASN A 481 -12.94 -28.35 3.01
N ASN A 482 -13.13 -29.59 2.56
CA ASN A 482 -12.40 -30.75 3.09
C ASN A 482 -10.89 -30.60 2.85
N LYS A 483 -10.46 -30.23 1.64
CA LYS A 483 -9.04 -29.98 1.34
C LYS A 483 -8.46 -28.85 2.18
N ASN A 484 -9.21 -27.77 2.39
CA ASN A 484 -8.77 -26.66 3.25
C ASN A 484 -8.62 -27.11 4.70
N ASN A 485 -9.55 -27.93 5.20
CA ASN A 485 -9.46 -28.50 6.54
C ASN A 485 -8.24 -29.43 6.68
N ASP A 486 -7.98 -30.28 5.69
CA ASP A 486 -6.80 -31.15 5.68
C ASP A 486 -5.50 -30.33 5.73
N ILE A 487 -5.41 -29.25 4.94
CA ILE A 487 -4.27 -28.32 4.95
C ILE A 487 -4.12 -27.64 6.32
N LEU A 488 -5.21 -27.21 6.93
CA LEU A 488 -5.19 -26.58 8.26
C LEU A 488 -4.77 -27.57 9.35
N ASP A 489 -5.23 -28.82 9.28
CA ASP A 489 -4.83 -29.89 10.20
C ASP A 489 -3.34 -30.21 10.06
N ASP A 490 -2.83 -30.30 8.83
CA ASP A 490 -1.40 -30.49 8.57
C ASP A 490 -0.56 -29.33 9.12
N LEU A 491 -0.99 -28.08 8.91
CA LEU A 491 -0.31 -26.90 9.47
C LEU A 491 -0.34 -26.91 11.01
N ASN A 492 -1.46 -27.26 11.62
CA ASN A 492 -1.59 -27.36 13.08
C ASN A 492 -0.69 -28.46 13.66
N ASN A 493 -0.65 -29.63 13.02
CA ASN A 493 0.19 -30.75 13.44
C ASN A 493 1.68 -30.39 13.31
N ASN A 494 2.10 -29.82 12.18
CA ASN A 494 3.47 -29.38 11.99
C ASN A 494 3.90 -28.30 13.00
N ASN A 495 3.03 -27.33 13.28
CA ASN A 495 3.32 -26.30 14.29
C ASN A 495 3.42 -26.91 15.71
N LYS A 496 2.58 -27.89 16.02
CA LYS A 496 2.64 -28.61 17.29
C LYS A 496 3.95 -29.38 17.43
N ASP A 497 4.38 -30.09 16.40
CA ASP A 497 5.65 -30.84 16.42
C ASP A 497 6.84 -29.88 16.61
N ILE A 498 6.86 -28.73 15.93
CA ILE A 498 7.89 -27.70 16.11
C ILE A 498 7.90 -27.17 17.55
N LEU A 499 6.73 -26.91 18.14
CA LEU A 499 6.62 -26.42 19.51
C LEU A 499 7.05 -27.46 20.53
N ASP A 500 6.70 -28.73 20.32
CA ASP A 500 7.12 -29.85 21.16
C ASP A 500 8.65 -30.04 21.09
N ASP A 501 9.25 -29.97 19.91
CA ASP A 501 10.70 -30.02 19.72
C ASP A 501 11.41 -28.84 20.39
N LEU A 502 10.89 -27.62 20.26
CA LEU A 502 11.44 -26.44 20.93
C LEU A 502 11.33 -26.57 22.46
N GLY A 503 10.21 -27.09 22.96
CA GLY A 503 9.98 -27.36 24.38
C GLY A 503 10.96 -28.41 24.93
N ASN A 504 11.15 -29.51 24.21
CA ASN A 504 12.08 -30.58 24.59
C ASN A 504 13.54 -30.11 24.57
N ASN A 505 13.95 -29.34 23.55
CA ASN A 505 15.28 -28.73 23.49
C ASN A 505 15.51 -27.75 24.64
N THR A 506 14.53 -26.88 24.92
CA THR A 506 14.62 -25.92 26.05
C THR A 506 14.74 -26.65 27.38
N LYS A 507 13.96 -27.72 27.59
CA LYS A 507 14.06 -28.55 28.79
C LYS A 507 15.43 -29.19 28.93
N THR A 508 15.98 -29.75 27.85
CA THR A 508 17.31 -30.37 27.85
C THR A 508 18.39 -29.34 28.23
N VAL A 509 18.35 -28.14 27.65
CA VAL A 509 19.29 -27.05 28.00
C VAL A 509 19.15 -26.64 29.48
N LEU A 510 17.94 -26.55 30.01
CA LEU A 510 17.70 -26.23 31.41
C LEU A 510 18.22 -27.34 32.35
N ASP A 511 18.01 -28.60 32.00
CA ASP A 511 18.51 -29.75 32.76
C ASP A 511 20.05 -29.78 32.77
N ASP A 512 20.70 -29.52 31.63
CA ASP A 512 22.16 -29.42 31.52
C ASP A 512 22.73 -28.26 32.36
N LEU A 513 22.10 -27.08 32.31
CA LEU A 513 22.48 -25.94 33.16
C LEU A 513 22.31 -26.26 34.65
N GLY A 514 21.23 -26.96 35.00
CA GLY A 514 21.00 -27.44 36.37
C GLY A 514 22.08 -28.39 36.84
N ASN A 515 22.47 -29.35 35.99
CA ASN A 515 23.54 -30.30 36.27
C ASN A 515 24.91 -29.63 36.43
N ILE A 516 25.24 -28.65 35.56
CA ILE A 516 26.46 -27.86 35.66
C ILE A 516 26.50 -27.08 36.98
N ASN A 517 25.39 -26.43 37.35
CA ASN A 517 25.29 -25.70 38.61
C ASN A 517 25.46 -26.62 39.83
N ASN A 518 24.82 -27.79 39.83
CA ASN A 518 24.95 -28.76 40.91
C ASN A 518 26.39 -29.27 41.03
N GLN A 519 27.05 -29.58 39.90
CA GLN A 519 28.45 -29.99 39.91
C GLN A 519 29.37 -28.89 40.45
N ALA A 520 29.14 -27.62 40.07
CA ALA A 520 29.91 -26.49 40.58
C ALA A 520 29.71 -26.29 42.09
N LEU A 521 28.49 -26.51 42.60
CA LEU A 521 28.18 -26.51 44.03
C LEU A 521 28.90 -27.64 44.77
N ASP A 522 28.92 -28.85 44.21
CA ASP A 522 29.64 -29.99 44.77
C ASP A 522 31.15 -29.75 44.81
N ASP A 523 31.72 -29.18 43.75
CA ASP A 523 33.14 -28.82 43.68
C ASP A 523 33.49 -27.75 44.73
N LEU A 524 32.64 -26.73 44.93
CA LEU A 524 32.80 -25.73 45.98
C LEU A 524 32.70 -26.33 47.38
N ASN A 525 31.76 -27.25 47.61
CA ASN A 525 31.63 -27.96 48.88
C ASN A 525 32.87 -28.83 49.16
N ASN A 526 33.37 -29.54 48.15
CA ASN A 526 34.59 -30.34 48.26
C ASN A 526 35.81 -29.47 48.57
N LEU A 527 35.94 -28.31 47.93
CA LEU A 527 37.00 -27.34 48.24
C LEU A 527 36.86 -26.79 49.67
N GLY A 528 35.64 -26.51 50.11
CA GLY A 528 35.33 -26.10 51.49
C GLY A 528 35.75 -27.15 52.51
N ASN A 529 35.43 -28.42 52.25
CA ASN A 529 35.84 -29.55 53.08
C ASN A 529 37.37 -29.70 53.10
N ALA A 530 38.04 -29.65 51.95
CA ALA A 530 39.49 -29.72 51.87
C ALA A 530 40.18 -28.56 52.64
N ASN A 531 39.61 -27.35 52.58
CA ASN A 531 40.08 -26.22 53.37
C ASN A 531 39.89 -26.44 54.88
N ASN A 532 38.75 -27.00 55.29
CA ASN A 532 38.51 -27.35 56.69
C ASN A 532 39.49 -28.42 57.19
N ASP A 533 39.76 -29.45 56.38
CA ASP A 533 40.75 -30.48 56.70
C ASP A 533 42.15 -29.88 56.84
N PHE A 534 42.57 -29.02 55.91
CA PHE A 534 43.85 -28.31 56.02
C PHE A 534 43.95 -27.43 57.27
N LEU A 535 42.88 -26.70 57.63
CA LEU A 535 42.84 -25.90 58.85
C LEU A 535 42.89 -26.76 60.11
N ASN A 536 42.21 -27.91 60.11
CA ASN A 536 42.27 -28.87 61.20
C ASN A 536 43.68 -29.46 61.35
N ASP A 537 44.33 -29.85 60.25
CA ASP A 537 45.70 -30.35 60.25
C ASP A 537 46.69 -29.30 60.75
N LEU A 538 46.53 -28.04 60.33
CA LEU A 538 47.34 -26.93 60.83
C LEU A 538 47.11 -26.69 62.33
N GLY A 539 45.85 -26.77 62.78
CA GLY A 539 45.48 -26.67 64.19
C GLY A 539 46.08 -27.79 65.03
N ASN A 540 46.01 -29.03 64.54
CA ASN A 540 46.60 -30.20 65.16
C ASN A 540 48.14 -30.09 65.22
N ALA A 541 48.78 -29.69 64.11
CA ALA A 541 50.23 -29.48 64.08
C ALA A 541 50.67 -28.38 65.05
N ASN A 542 49.91 -27.29 65.18
CA ASN A 542 50.15 -26.26 66.19
C ASN A 542 49.96 -26.79 67.62
N ASN A 543 48.91 -27.57 67.87
CA ASN A 543 48.69 -28.21 69.16
C ASN A 543 49.81 -29.20 69.50
N ASP A 544 50.28 -29.99 68.54
CA ASP A 544 51.41 -30.91 68.72
C ASP A 544 52.73 -30.17 68.97
N ALA A 545 52.95 -29.03 68.31
CA ALA A 545 54.09 -28.16 68.58
C ALA A 545 54.00 -27.54 69.99
N LEU A 546 52.82 -27.07 70.41
CA LEU A 546 52.56 -26.56 71.75
C LEU A 546 52.69 -27.66 72.81
N ASN A 547 52.22 -28.87 72.53
CA ASN A 547 52.36 -30.04 73.41
C ASN A 547 53.81 -30.50 73.51
N ASN A 548 54.60 -30.43 72.44
CA ASN A 548 56.04 -30.70 72.50
C ASN A 548 56.81 -29.61 73.27
N LEU A 549 56.34 -28.36 73.24
CA LEU A 549 56.86 -27.28 74.10
C LEU A 549 56.44 -27.47 75.57
N GLY A 550 55.23 -27.99 75.84
CA GLY A 550 54.76 -28.35 77.17
C GLY A 550 55.36 -29.66 77.72
N GLY A 551 55.79 -30.57 76.84
CA GLY A 551 56.39 -31.87 77.14
C GLY A 551 57.81 -31.82 77.70
N LEU A 552 58.45 -30.65 77.71
CA LEU A 552 59.70 -30.40 78.43
C LEU A 552 59.51 -30.25 79.95
N GLY A 553 58.27 -30.34 80.44
CA GLY A 553 57.90 -30.04 81.83
C GLY A 553 57.64 -31.20 82.79
N ASN A 554 57.69 -32.49 82.39
CA ASN A 554 57.38 -33.55 83.38
C ASN A 554 58.02 -34.92 83.10
N LEU A 555 59.27 -35.07 83.52
CA LEU A 555 59.93 -36.34 83.82
C LEU A 555 59.49 -36.82 85.22
N ASN A 556 58.41 -37.58 85.31
CA ASN A 556 58.26 -38.57 86.39
C ASN A 556 57.22 -39.64 86.00
N SER A 557 57.71 -40.87 85.78
CA SER A 557 56.93 -42.11 85.70
C SER A 557 56.13 -42.36 87.02
N PRO A 558 55.34 -43.45 87.23
CA PRO A 558 55.21 -44.70 86.46
C PRO A 558 53.82 -45.43 86.48
N LEU A 559 53.73 -46.59 85.81
CA LEU A 559 52.91 -47.80 86.11
C LEU A 559 51.36 -47.79 86.01
N GLY A 560 50.83 -48.91 85.48
CA GLY A 560 49.48 -49.46 85.75
C GLY A 560 48.50 -49.29 84.58
N ASP A 561 48.24 -50.30 83.76
CA ASP A 561 47.34 -51.46 83.97
C ASP A 561 45.84 -51.13 83.86
N GLY A 562 45.13 -51.89 83.01
CA GLY A 562 43.68 -52.04 83.07
C GLY A 562 42.83 -51.45 81.93
N GLY A 563 42.47 -52.29 80.95
CA GLY A 563 41.10 -52.34 80.42
C GLY A 563 40.90 -52.13 78.91
N PRO A 564 40.33 -53.12 78.19
CA PRO A 564 39.67 -52.86 76.92
C PRO A 564 38.19 -52.51 77.19
N LEU A 565 37.72 -51.37 76.69
CA LEU A 565 36.29 -51.08 76.63
C LEU A 565 35.88 -50.82 75.18
N ASN A 566 35.25 -51.87 74.66
CA ASN A 566 34.28 -51.87 73.60
C ASN A 566 33.11 -50.93 73.96
N ALA A 567 32.69 -50.05 73.04
CA ALA A 567 31.39 -49.39 73.09
C ALA A 567 30.95 -48.96 71.69
N ASP A 568 30.07 -49.79 71.12
CA ASP A 568 29.11 -49.43 70.08
C ASP A 568 28.35 -48.14 70.43
N GLY A 569 28.16 -47.28 69.42
CA GLY A 569 27.28 -46.12 69.44
C GLY A 569 26.39 -46.14 68.20
N GLY A 570 25.27 -46.86 68.29
CA GLY A 570 24.39 -47.22 67.18
C GLY A 570 23.62 -46.08 66.48
N PRO A 571 22.84 -46.43 65.44
CA PRO A 571 21.98 -45.52 64.70
C PRO A 571 20.61 -45.35 65.37
N LEU A 572 20.05 -44.14 65.31
CA LEU A 572 18.67 -43.79 65.69
C LEU A 572 18.20 -42.80 64.62
N GLY A 573 17.02 -42.84 64.00
CA GLY A 573 15.81 -43.63 64.16
C GLY A 573 14.77 -42.95 63.26
N GLY A 574 13.88 -43.72 62.61
CA GLY A 574 12.86 -43.19 61.70
C GLY A 574 11.62 -42.64 62.38
N ASN A 575 10.77 -41.98 61.58
CA ASN A 575 9.29 -41.86 61.61
C ASN A 575 8.92 -41.05 60.34
N GLY A 576 8.14 -41.54 59.36
CA GLY A 576 6.66 -41.61 59.33
C GLY A 576 5.99 -40.22 59.32
N GLN A 577 4.94 -39.84 58.58
CA GLN A 577 4.12 -40.37 57.48
C GLN A 577 3.12 -39.23 57.08
N LEU A 578 2.56 -39.30 55.86
CA LEU A 578 1.27 -38.72 55.35
C LEU A 578 1.18 -37.26 54.80
N PRO A 579 0.48 -37.04 53.65
CA PRO A 579 0.27 -35.73 52.99
C PRO A 579 -1.14 -35.14 53.22
N PRO A 580 -1.40 -33.87 52.81
CA PRO A 580 -2.55 -33.57 51.94
C PRO A 580 -2.30 -32.33 51.00
N PRO A 581 -3.31 -31.67 50.40
CA PRO A 581 -3.80 -31.87 49.04
C PRO A 581 -3.55 -30.69 48.08
N VAL A 582 -3.76 -30.95 46.79
CA VAL A 582 -3.64 -30.01 45.66
C VAL A 582 -4.86 -29.07 45.58
N ILE A 583 -4.60 -27.76 45.42
CA ILE A 583 -5.56 -26.71 45.05
C ILE A 583 -5.05 -26.05 43.76
N PRO A 584 -5.91 -25.79 42.74
CA PRO A 584 -5.51 -25.28 41.42
C PRO A 584 -5.36 -23.75 41.38
N PRO A 585 -4.62 -23.18 40.41
CA PRO A 585 -4.52 -21.73 40.28
C PRO A 585 -5.68 -21.10 39.50
N LEU A 586 -6.09 -19.94 40.02
CA LEU A 586 -6.95 -18.91 39.47
C LEU A 586 -6.35 -18.30 38.17
N THR A 587 -7.19 -18.14 37.15
CA THR A 587 -6.99 -17.18 36.06
C THR A 587 -7.94 -16.01 36.22
N GLN A 588 -7.42 -14.78 36.28
CA GLN A 588 -8.19 -13.53 36.23
C GLN A 588 -8.05 -12.86 34.85
N SER A 589 -9.18 -12.79 34.15
CA SER A 589 -9.76 -11.64 33.42
C SER A 589 -8.87 -10.72 32.58
N LEU A 590 -9.12 -10.77 31.25
CA LEU A 590 -9.50 -9.64 30.38
C LEU A 590 -10.49 -10.25 29.37
N GLY A 591 -11.72 -9.79 29.21
CA GLY A 591 -12.08 -8.55 28.55
C GLY A 591 -13.20 -8.86 27.56
N ASN A 592 -14.41 -8.49 27.97
CA ASN A 592 -15.71 -8.65 27.35
C ASN A 592 -15.81 -8.08 25.90
N LEU A 593 -16.28 -8.88 24.94
CA LEU A 593 -17.02 -8.41 23.76
C LEU A 593 -18.15 -9.39 23.40
N GLY A 594 -19.38 -8.92 23.68
CA GLY A 594 -20.64 -9.11 22.95
C GLY A 594 -20.91 -10.44 22.25
N GLY A 595 -21.79 -11.25 22.85
CA GLY A 595 -22.38 -12.41 22.21
C GLY A 595 -23.54 -12.08 21.28
N ASN A 596 -23.81 -13.00 20.35
CA ASN A 596 -25.15 -13.32 19.89
C ASN A 596 -25.31 -14.84 19.87
N ASN A 597 -26.31 -15.31 20.60
CA ASN A 597 -26.76 -16.69 20.71
C ASN A 597 -27.43 -17.15 19.41
N PRO A 598 -27.34 -18.44 19.07
CA PRO A 598 -28.42 -19.14 18.39
C PRO A 598 -28.92 -20.29 19.27
N ARG A 599 -30.08 -20.08 19.90
CA ARG A 599 -30.99 -21.16 20.26
C ARG A 599 -32.37 -20.74 19.78
N ASP A 600 -32.87 -21.42 18.76
CA ASP A 600 -34.12 -22.17 18.89
C ASP A 600 -34.31 -23.07 17.65
N GLY A 601 -34.53 -24.35 17.93
CA GLY A 601 -34.89 -25.33 16.92
C GLY A 601 -36.37 -25.22 16.59
N ALA A 602 -36.67 -25.02 15.31
CA ALA A 602 -37.97 -25.32 14.72
C ALA A 602 -37.74 -25.73 13.25
N ARG A 603 -38.36 -26.84 12.85
CA ARG A 603 -38.33 -27.34 11.47
C ARG A 603 -39.12 -26.44 10.52
N ASN A 604 -38.48 -26.11 9.41
CA ASN A 604 -38.99 -25.90 8.03
C ASN A 604 -39.89 -24.69 7.73
N ASN A 605 -39.29 -23.66 7.08
CA ASN A 605 -39.84 -23.04 5.87
C ASN A 605 -38.71 -22.33 5.07
N PRO A 606 -38.34 -22.75 3.83
CA PRO A 606 -37.21 -22.18 3.07
C PRO A 606 -37.34 -20.68 2.77
N THR A 607 -38.58 -20.18 2.71
CA THR A 607 -38.92 -18.78 2.40
C THR A 607 -38.58 -17.81 3.52
N GLU A 608 -38.55 -18.24 4.79
CA GLU A 608 -38.22 -17.35 5.92
C GLU A 608 -36.71 -17.15 6.11
N GLU A 609 -35.89 -18.11 5.69
CA GLU A 609 -34.42 -18.05 5.79
C GLU A 609 -33.83 -17.19 4.66
N PHE A 610 -34.40 -17.28 3.46
CA PHE A 610 -34.10 -16.38 2.33
C PHE A 610 -34.45 -14.92 2.67
N THR A 611 -35.62 -14.67 3.28
CA THR A 611 -36.07 -13.32 3.65
C THR A 611 -35.24 -12.71 4.80
N ARG A 612 -34.76 -13.54 5.74
CA ARG A 612 -33.86 -13.09 6.83
C ARG A 612 -32.43 -12.84 6.35
N SER A 613 -31.93 -13.63 5.40
CA SER A 613 -30.60 -13.43 4.78
C SER A 613 -30.57 -12.14 3.95
N LEU A 614 -31.62 -11.87 3.15
CA LEU A 614 -31.79 -10.61 2.41
C LEU A 614 -32.05 -9.40 3.31
N GLY A 615 -32.78 -9.57 4.42
CA GLY A 615 -33.03 -8.48 5.38
C GLY A 615 -31.76 -7.97 6.07
N ASN A 616 -30.77 -8.84 6.28
CA ASN A 616 -29.46 -8.46 6.83
C ASN A 616 -28.53 -7.84 5.79
N LEU A 617 -28.71 -8.14 4.49
CA LEU A 617 -27.96 -7.52 3.38
C LEU A 617 -28.48 -6.11 3.03
N LEU A 618 -29.77 -5.83 3.31
CA LEU A 618 -30.48 -4.61 2.87
C LEU A 618 -30.78 -3.59 3.99
N GLY A 619 -30.13 -3.70 5.16
CA GLY A 619 -30.12 -2.70 6.23
C GLY A 619 -31.44 -1.91 6.42
N ASN A 620 -32.37 -2.45 7.21
CA ASN A 620 -33.56 -1.76 7.76
C ASN A 620 -34.14 -0.60 6.90
N GLY A 621 -34.50 -0.89 5.63
CA GLY A 621 -35.28 0.00 4.77
C GLY A 621 -34.50 0.85 3.75
N GLY A 622 -33.18 0.68 3.62
CA GLY A 622 -32.38 1.34 2.57
C GLY A 622 -32.07 0.40 1.40
N GLY A 623 -32.82 0.50 0.31
CA GLY A 623 -32.59 -0.34 -0.88
C GLY A 623 -31.18 -0.23 -1.48
N LEU A 624 -30.78 -1.25 -2.23
CA LEU A 624 -29.47 -1.40 -2.86
C LEU A 624 -29.38 -0.52 -4.12
N ASN A 625 -28.34 0.29 -4.25
CA ASN A 625 -28.12 1.03 -5.49
C ASN A 625 -27.47 0.10 -6.53
N THR A 626 -28.06 0.01 -7.72
CA THR A 626 -27.51 -0.79 -8.82
C THR A 626 -26.38 -0.04 -9.53
N PRO A 627 -25.43 -0.74 -10.18
CA PRO A 627 -24.36 -0.10 -10.96
C PRO A 627 -24.85 0.83 -12.08
N THR A 628 -26.11 0.68 -12.50
CA THR A 628 -26.78 1.51 -13.50
C THR A 628 -27.54 2.71 -12.88
N GLY A 629 -27.34 2.99 -11.59
CA GLY A 629 -27.97 4.10 -10.85
C GLY A 629 -29.39 3.83 -10.35
N GLY A 630 -29.91 2.61 -10.49
CA GLY A 630 -31.23 2.23 -9.97
C GLY A 630 -31.20 1.94 -8.47
N ASN A 631 -32.37 1.80 -7.84
CA ASN A 631 -32.51 1.43 -6.43
C ASN A 631 -33.44 0.22 -6.29
N THR A 632 -32.92 -0.88 -5.75
CA THR A 632 -33.63 -2.16 -5.55
C THR A 632 -34.01 -2.32 -4.08
N ARG A 633 -35.29 -2.56 -3.80
CA ARG A 633 -35.83 -2.72 -2.45
C ARG A 633 -36.81 -3.89 -2.34
N LEU A 634 -36.85 -4.49 -1.16
CA LEU A 634 -37.86 -5.48 -0.79
C LEU A 634 -39.19 -4.77 -0.49
N ARG A 635 -40.30 -5.37 -0.89
CA ARG A 635 -41.66 -4.92 -0.55
C ARG A 635 -42.22 -5.76 0.60
N ASP A 636 -43.09 -5.14 1.41
CA ASP A 636 -43.96 -5.86 2.34
C ASP A 636 -44.84 -6.84 1.54
N GLY A 637 -44.49 -8.13 1.57
CA GLY A 637 -45.13 -9.17 0.77
C GLY A 637 -44.17 -10.17 0.09
N GLY A 638 -42.86 -9.90 0.07
CA GLY A 638 -41.84 -10.83 -0.45
C GLY A 638 -41.28 -10.49 -1.83
N GLY A 639 -41.98 -9.69 -2.63
CA GLY A 639 -41.51 -9.26 -3.95
C GLY A 639 -40.37 -8.23 -3.92
N ILE A 640 -39.52 -8.26 -4.95
CA ILE A 640 -38.37 -7.36 -5.17
C ILE A 640 -38.74 -6.30 -6.21
N THR A 641 -38.49 -5.02 -5.91
CA THR A 641 -38.75 -3.91 -6.83
C THR A 641 -37.48 -3.10 -7.11
N THR A 642 -37.16 -2.86 -8.37
CA THR A 642 -36.05 -1.99 -8.83
C THR A 642 -36.61 -0.74 -9.51
N ASP A 643 -36.28 0.43 -8.99
CA ASP A 643 -36.57 1.75 -9.57
C ASP A 643 -35.34 2.23 -10.36
N PHE A 644 -35.47 2.54 -11.66
CA PHE A 644 -34.37 2.99 -12.51
C PHE A 644 -34.30 4.53 -12.63
N PRO A 645 -33.14 5.14 -12.95
CA PRO A 645 -32.99 6.60 -13.09
C PRO A 645 -33.90 7.25 -14.14
N ASN A 646 -34.29 6.47 -15.16
CA ASN A 646 -35.18 6.91 -16.23
C ASN A 646 -36.68 6.90 -15.82
N GLY A 647 -36.99 6.59 -14.56
CA GLY A 647 -38.35 6.53 -14.03
C GLY A 647 -39.10 5.23 -14.30
N SER A 648 -38.47 4.25 -14.97
CA SER A 648 -39.03 2.91 -15.14
C SER A 648 -38.88 2.08 -13.85
N ARG A 649 -39.79 1.12 -13.65
CA ARG A 649 -39.80 0.22 -12.49
C ARG A 649 -39.94 -1.22 -12.97
N SER A 650 -39.15 -2.12 -12.39
CA SER A 650 -39.30 -3.58 -12.54
C SER A 650 -39.66 -4.19 -11.19
N SER A 651 -40.64 -5.10 -11.17
CA SER A 651 -41.03 -5.83 -9.97
C SER A 651 -41.14 -7.33 -10.26
N PHE A 652 -40.51 -8.13 -9.43
CA PHE A 652 -40.68 -9.59 -9.38
C PHE A 652 -41.41 -9.95 -8.09
N ASP A 653 -42.45 -10.78 -8.20
CA ASP A 653 -43.21 -11.29 -7.06
C ASP A 653 -42.67 -12.65 -6.61
#